data_AF-A0A954NQ40-F1
#
_entry.id   AF-A0A954NQ40-F1
#
_cell.length_a   1.000
_cell.length_b   1.000
_cell.length_c   1.000
_cell.angle_alpha   90.00
_cell.angle_beta   90.00
_cell.angle_gamma   90.00
#
_symmetry.space_group_name_H-M   'P 1'
#
loop_
_entity.id
_entity.type
_entity.pdbx_description
1 polymer ?
#
loop_
_entity_poly.entity_id
_entity_poly.type
_entity_poly.pdbx_seq_one_letter_code
_entity_poly.pdbx_strand_id
1 'polypeptide(L)'
;MKRSGRRKLGVGAGIIGTVLLTGYLLWEPLFFTFLFTGSPADWELIQIRNELNRRTVALTDLRRSDVSKQEVQAAEDEFTSWEEGARGRCMRIAEQNPGTRAELTSLLIVASHWSNSLEATNAYDGLLRAASTTDIGAWAMAFNDAGVYSRDVARWRPLAAQLIQRVEREPDHPDATSLLGKVGSLVAPDTDAEAPPEEFEQIADLIRDRYAEIPGIGLVNFCEQVGGMGDAPSWGLPYEPHVRRILEVNEDRFVRCSAKFALASIVRAGGEERQPEARKLYEEFLAEFDGETEYNAQGIEQLKRQLAERVLETIRIHGLGTPATETVGIDLDGQPMSLADYSGKVILLSFWATWCFPCMQAIPHEKELVDRFDSADFAIVGVNADKETTAALEAVTKYGITWRSFQFRKPDGTLIADDWHIVGYPAFYLIDAKGIISANWAGLPPQSELESRIKMLIAKAHGTEVSGSTVAPAEDRPRMRELDTASIPIDVIPDSPNATGFVTKTVRLDDGRESNYVVFIPEGYDMSKPYPAILFLHGAGVNGDDGRKHLTALAPAINQRKSTFPFITIFPQARDGDWQLDSGNGKLAMAVLDDVMRTYSVDPDRVALTGVSMGGEGTWQLAGAYPQKWAAIIPLCGSGDPESVALFSHIPCWCFQGAEDEGTHPELSRTMVRALRKAGGQPIYIEFPEVGHDCWTLAYSGEDLFQWLLKQRRNP
;
A
#
# COMPACT_ATOMS: atom_id res chain seq x y z
N MET A 1 75.17 3.31 -21.21
CA MET A 1 75.33 3.14 -22.68
C MET A 1 73.96 3.37 -23.31
N LYS A 2 73.58 4.59 -23.73
CA LYS A 2 73.83 5.29 -25.02
C LYS A 2 73.45 4.51 -26.29
N ARG A 3 72.60 5.21 -27.09
CA ARG A 3 72.28 5.12 -28.54
C ARG A 3 71.01 4.34 -28.86
N SER A 4 70.10 4.81 -29.71
CA SER A 4 70.05 5.87 -30.74
C SER A 4 68.56 6.13 -31.07
N GLY A 5 68.03 7.25 -31.56
CA GLY A 5 68.49 8.45 -32.28
C GLY A 5 67.25 9.01 -33.01
N ARG A 6 66.65 10.12 -32.56
CA ARG A 6 66.64 11.48 -33.19
C ARG A 6 66.43 11.55 -34.72
N ARG A 7 65.37 12.27 -35.13
CA ARG A 7 65.39 13.64 -35.74
C ARG A 7 63.94 14.15 -35.93
N LYS A 8 63.57 15.32 -35.35
CA LYS A 8 63.59 16.71 -35.91
C LYS A 8 62.49 16.91 -36.99
N LEU A 9 61.66 17.95 -37.11
CA LEU A 9 61.45 19.35 -36.67
C LEU A 9 59.91 19.60 -36.87
N GLY A 10 59.19 20.63 -36.43
CA GLY A 10 59.44 21.91 -35.79
C GLY A 10 58.13 22.73 -35.83
N VAL A 11 57.87 23.46 -34.74
CA VAL A 11 57.16 24.74 -34.57
C VAL A 11 56.10 25.17 -35.61
N GLY A 12 54.87 25.41 -35.14
CA GLY A 12 54.12 26.61 -35.51
C GLY A 12 52.64 26.47 -35.84
N ALA A 13 51.81 27.12 -35.01
CA ALA A 13 50.51 27.72 -35.32
C ALA A 13 49.22 26.88 -35.26
N GLY A 14 48.28 27.38 -34.44
CA GLY A 14 46.82 27.18 -34.54
C GLY A 14 46.32 25.84 -34.00
N ILE A 15 45.65 25.75 -32.84
CA ILE A 15 44.27 26.19 -32.64
C ILE A 15 43.47 26.05 -33.94
N ILE A 16 42.58 25.04 -33.98
CA ILE A 16 41.68 24.56 -35.05
C ILE A 16 42.10 23.15 -35.49
N GLY A 17 41.64 22.14 -34.74
CA GLY A 17 41.95 20.74 -35.04
C GLY A 17 41.56 19.69 -33.99
N THR A 18 41.02 20.09 -32.83
CA THR A 18 40.53 19.18 -31.78
C THR A 18 39.06 19.46 -31.43
N VAL A 19 38.26 19.80 -32.44
CA VAL A 19 36.80 20.03 -32.33
C VAL A 19 36.00 19.08 -33.25
N LEU A 20 36.64 18.13 -33.95
CA LEU A 20 35.95 17.26 -34.92
C LEU A 20 35.98 15.76 -34.62
N LEU A 21 36.20 15.35 -33.37
CA LEU A 21 35.97 13.95 -32.95
C LEU A 21 35.16 13.77 -31.66
N THR A 22 34.73 14.86 -31.02
CA THR A 22 33.81 14.87 -29.87
C THR A 22 32.37 15.25 -30.25
N GLY A 23 32.09 15.37 -31.55
CA GLY A 23 30.77 15.73 -32.09
C GLY A 23 29.98 14.57 -32.72
N TYR A 24 30.41 13.32 -32.55
CA TYR A 24 29.76 12.15 -33.18
C TYR A 24 29.34 11.03 -32.21
N LEU A 25 29.38 11.28 -30.90
CA LEU A 25 28.93 10.36 -29.85
C LEU A 25 27.85 10.98 -28.94
N LEU A 26 27.08 11.95 -29.46
CA LEU A 26 26.01 12.65 -28.75
C LEU A 26 24.62 12.38 -29.36
N TRP A 27 24.39 11.21 -29.94
CA TRP A 27 23.05 10.78 -30.32
C TRP A 27 22.80 9.33 -29.88
N GLU A 28 21.69 9.18 -29.13
CA GLU A 28 20.93 7.97 -28.78
C GLU A 28 21.02 7.50 -27.30
N PRO A 29 20.09 7.99 -26.44
CA PRO A 29 19.70 7.33 -25.16
C PRO A 29 19.26 5.87 -25.33
N LEU A 30 18.97 5.45 -26.57
CA LEU A 30 18.55 4.10 -26.93
C LEU A 30 19.67 3.06 -26.75
N PHE A 31 20.96 3.42 -26.91
CA PHE A 31 22.05 2.43 -26.88
C PHE A 31 22.38 1.90 -25.47
N PHE A 32 22.25 2.75 -24.44
CA PHE A 32 22.48 2.33 -23.04
C PHE A 32 21.27 1.65 -22.41
N THR A 33 20.06 1.99 -22.87
CA THR A 33 18.81 1.34 -22.44
C THR A 33 18.69 -0.08 -23.04
N PHE A 34 19.20 -0.29 -24.27
CA PHE A 34 19.26 -1.58 -24.95
C PHE A 34 20.04 -2.66 -24.17
N LEU A 35 21.01 -2.27 -23.35
CA LEU A 35 21.83 -3.20 -22.57
C LEU A 35 21.09 -3.81 -21.37
N PHE A 36 19.95 -3.23 -20.94
CA PHE A 36 19.19 -3.69 -19.77
C PHE A 36 17.76 -4.17 -20.08
N THR A 37 17.15 -3.78 -21.21
CA THR A 37 15.76 -4.15 -21.56
C THR A 37 15.62 -5.28 -22.59
N GLY A 38 16.71 -5.84 -23.13
CA GLY A 38 16.64 -6.94 -24.09
C GLY A 38 16.45 -6.47 -25.54
N SER A 39 15.24 -6.02 -25.91
CA SER A 39 14.89 -5.62 -27.30
C SER A 39 14.03 -4.34 -27.38
N PRO A 40 13.89 -3.72 -28.57
CA PRO A 40 12.97 -2.60 -28.78
C PRO A 40 11.51 -2.96 -28.48
N ALA A 41 11.13 -4.22 -28.73
CA ALA A 41 9.80 -4.74 -28.42
C ALA A 41 9.57 -4.78 -26.91
N ASP A 42 10.54 -5.27 -26.14
CA ASP A 42 10.46 -5.29 -24.66
C ASP A 42 10.31 -3.88 -24.07
N TRP A 43 11.04 -2.90 -24.65
CA TRP A 43 10.91 -1.51 -24.23
C TRP A 43 9.52 -0.94 -24.51
N GLU A 44 8.97 -1.20 -25.71
CA GLU A 44 7.62 -0.75 -26.07
C GLU A 44 6.56 -1.36 -25.15
N LEU A 45 6.68 -2.65 -24.80
CA LEU A 45 5.77 -3.31 -23.87
C LEU A 45 5.82 -2.69 -22.47
N ILE A 46 7.01 -2.33 -21.97
CA ILE A 46 7.15 -1.60 -20.70
C ILE A 46 6.45 -0.22 -20.78
N GLN A 47 6.60 0.50 -21.90
CA GLN A 47 5.91 1.78 -22.09
C GLN A 47 4.39 1.61 -22.13
N ILE A 48 3.89 0.61 -22.85
CA ILE A 48 2.46 0.32 -22.93
C ILE A 48 1.91 0.01 -21.54
N ARG A 49 2.57 -0.86 -20.77
CA ARG A 49 2.17 -1.19 -19.40
C ARG A 49 2.16 0.05 -18.51
N ASN A 50 3.24 0.82 -18.48
CA ASN A 50 3.33 2.00 -17.63
C ASN A 50 2.26 3.07 -18.00
N GLU A 51 1.95 3.22 -19.29
CA GLU A 51 0.92 4.17 -19.74
C GLU A 51 -0.51 3.69 -19.46
N LEU A 52 -0.77 2.38 -19.61
CA LEU A 52 -2.04 1.76 -19.22
C LEU A 52 -2.34 2.03 -17.75
N ASN A 53 -1.32 1.84 -16.92
CA ASN A 53 -1.32 2.05 -15.49
C ASN A 53 -1.61 3.52 -15.13
N ARG A 54 -0.86 4.46 -15.71
CA ARG A 54 -1.10 5.91 -15.54
C ARG A 54 -2.51 6.35 -15.92
N ARG A 55 -3.02 5.87 -17.07
CA ARG A 55 -4.36 6.24 -17.56
C ARG A 55 -5.48 5.67 -16.70
N THR A 56 -5.30 4.46 -16.19
CA THR A 56 -6.25 3.81 -15.26
C THR A 56 -6.38 4.60 -13.96
N VAL A 57 -5.24 5.03 -13.39
CA VAL A 57 -5.22 5.92 -12.21
C VAL A 57 -5.89 7.26 -12.53
N ALA A 58 -5.52 7.90 -13.64
CA ALA A 58 -6.09 9.19 -14.04
C ALA A 58 -7.61 9.14 -14.21
N LEU A 59 -8.14 8.07 -14.81
CA LEU A 59 -9.59 7.90 -14.95
C LEU A 59 -10.28 7.63 -13.60
N THR A 60 -9.65 6.85 -12.71
CA THR A 60 -10.17 6.58 -11.36
C THR A 60 -10.24 7.87 -10.53
N ASP A 61 -9.21 8.70 -10.61
CA ASP A 61 -9.17 10.00 -9.94
C ASP A 61 -10.22 10.97 -10.52
N LEU A 62 -10.40 10.96 -11.85
CA LEU A 62 -11.43 11.75 -12.52
C LEU A 62 -12.84 11.34 -12.08
N ARG A 63 -13.12 10.03 -11.96
CA ARG A 63 -14.39 9.50 -11.45
C ARG A 63 -14.69 9.89 -10.00
N ARG A 64 -13.66 10.10 -9.18
CA ARG A 64 -13.77 10.52 -7.77
C ARG A 64 -13.81 12.03 -7.59
N SER A 65 -13.65 12.80 -8.67
CA SER A 65 -13.61 14.26 -8.67
C SER A 65 -14.98 14.88 -8.96
N ASP A 66 -15.20 16.12 -8.52
CA ASP A 66 -16.45 16.87 -8.74
C ASP A 66 -16.51 17.49 -10.17
N VAL A 67 -16.30 16.64 -11.18
CA VAL A 67 -16.33 16.97 -12.61
C VAL A 67 -17.64 16.51 -13.25
N SER A 68 -18.04 17.12 -14.37
CA SER A 68 -19.30 16.75 -15.00
C SER A 68 -19.24 15.33 -15.56
N LYS A 69 -20.38 14.64 -15.59
CA LYS A 69 -20.50 13.32 -16.22
C LYS A 69 -20.06 13.31 -17.69
N GLN A 70 -20.14 14.44 -18.38
CA GLN A 70 -19.67 14.58 -19.76
C GLN A 70 -18.14 14.59 -19.87
N GLU A 71 -17.44 15.17 -18.89
CA GLU A 71 -15.97 15.18 -18.86
C GLU A 71 -15.42 13.79 -18.50
N VAL A 72 -16.05 13.10 -17.55
CA VAL A 72 -15.72 11.70 -17.25
C VAL A 72 -15.91 10.85 -18.51
N GLN A 73 -17.05 10.98 -19.19
CA GLN A 73 -17.32 10.23 -20.42
C GLN A 73 -16.30 10.54 -21.52
N ALA A 74 -15.90 11.81 -21.71
CA ALA A 74 -14.92 12.17 -22.72
C ALA A 74 -13.54 11.55 -22.43
N ALA A 75 -13.12 11.49 -21.17
CA ALA A 75 -11.88 10.83 -20.77
C ALA A 75 -11.97 9.30 -20.91
N GLU A 76 -13.12 8.71 -20.62
CA GLU A 76 -13.38 7.28 -20.88
C GLU A 76 -13.30 6.96 -22.37
N ASP A 77 -13.86 7.81 -23.23
CA ASP A 77 -13.80 7.65 -24.69
C ASP A 77 -12.36 7.78 -25.21
N GLU A 78 -11.58 8.75 -24.69
CA GLU A 78 -10.16 8.91 -25.04
C GLU A 78 -9.34 7.70 -24.58
N PHE A 79 -9.57 7.23 -23.34
CA PHE A 79 -8.85 6.08 -22.83
C PHE A 79 -9.17 4.83 -23.64
N THR A 80 -10.45 4.58 -23.92
CA THR A 80 -10.90 3.45 -24.75
C THR A 80 -10.23 3.47 -26.13
N SER A 81 -10.14 4.64 -26.77
CA SER A 81 -9.47 4.83 -28.06
C SER A 81 -7.96 4.52 -27.98
N TRP A 82 -7.29 4.97 -26.92
CA TRP A 82 -5.88 4.64 -26.69
C TRP A 82 -5.68 3.14 -26.45
N GLU A 83 -6.55 2.50 -25.67
CA GLU A 83 -6.48 1.07 -25.37
C GLU A 83 -6.62 0.22 -26.63
N GLU A 84 -7.50 0.59 -27.56
CA GLU A 84 -7.60 -0.07 -28.87
C GLU A 84 -6.26 -0.03 -29.62
N GLY A 85 -5.61 1.15 -29.65
CA GLY A 85 -4.29 1.32 -30.25
C GLY A 85 -3.19 0.53 -29.53
N ALA A 86 -3.23 0.48 -28.20
CA ALA A 86 -2.29 -0.28 -27.38
C ALA A 86 -2.43 -1.80 -27.59
N ARG A 87 -3.67 -2.32 -27.55
CA ARG A 87 -3.98 -3.73 -27.86
C ARG A 87 -3.44 -4.13 -29.22
N GLY A 88 -3.72 -3.34 -30.25
CA GLY A 88 -3.26 -3.63 -31.61
C GLY A 88 -1.73 -3.63 -31.75
N ARG A 89 -1.02 -2.77 -30.99
CA ARG A 89 0.45 -2.78 -30.94
C ARG A 89 0.99 -4.03 -30.26
N CYS A 90 0.43 -4.39 -29.11
CA CYS A 90 0.76 -5.64 -28.43
C CYS A 90 0.60 -6.84 -29.38
N MET A 91 -0.57 -7.01 -30.00
CA MET A 91 -0.80 -8.14 -30.91
C MET A 91 0.21 -8.18 -32.07
N ARG A 92 0.61 -7.03 -32.64
CA ARG A 92 1.67 -6.97 -33.66
C ARG A 92 3.04 -7.38 -33.10
N ILE A 93 3.40 -6.95 -31.89
CA ILE A 93 4.65 -7.35 -31.24
C ILE A 93 4.67 -8.87 -31.04
N ALA A 94 3.55 -9.46 -30.58
CA ALA A 94 3.43 -10.90 -30.43
C ALA A 94 3.65 -11.65 -31.75
N GLU A 95 2.97 -11.22 -32.82
CA GLU A 95 3.13 -11.83 -34.16
C GLU A 95 4.56 -11.73 -34.72
N GLN A 96 5.27 -10.65 -34.41
CA GLN A 96 6.62 -10.40 -34.93
C GLN A 96 7.73 -11.11 -34.15
N ASN A 97 7.44 -11.58 -32.92
CA ASN A 97 8.46 -12.13 -32.02
C ASN A 97 8.07 -13.52 -31.47
N PRO A 98 7.67 -14.49 -32.31
CA PRO A 98 7.17 -15.79 -31.84
C PRO A 98 8.25 -16.58 -31.08
N GLY A 99 7.84 -17.25 -30.01
CA GLY A 99 8.70 -18.05 -29.14
C GLY A 99 9.60 -17.23 -28.20
N THR A 100 9.32 -15.94 -28.02
CA THR A 100 10.17 -15.04 -27.22
C THR A 100 9.44 -14.48 -26.00
N ARG A 101 10.22 -13.94 -25.05
CA ARG A 101 9.71 -13.17 -23.91
C ARG A 101 8.77 -12.04 -24.36
N ALA A 102 9.10 -11.32 -25.44
CA ALA A 102 8.28 -10.20 -25.93
C ALA A 102 6.90 -10.67 -26.44
N GLU A 103 6.81 -11.83 -27.10
CA GLU A 103 5.51 -12.42 -27.44
C GLU A 103 4.71 -12.72 -26.18
N LEU A 104 5.31 -13.45 -25.23
CA LEU A 104 4.62 -13.86 -24.01
C LEU A 104 4.15 -12.66 -23.19
N THR A 105 5.03 -11.68 -22.94
CA THR A 105 4.69 -10.46 -22.19
C THR A 105 3.54 -9.72 -22.87
N SER A 106 3.57 -9.63 -24.19
CA SER A 106 2.52 -8.96 -24.95
C SER A 106 1.17 -9.65 -24.84
N LEU A 107 1.15 -10.97 -25.03
CA LEU A 107 -0.07 -11.77 -24.93
C LEU A 107 -0.63 -11.77 -23.48
N LEU A 108 0.25 -11.83 -22.47
CA LEU A 108 -0.13 -11.74 -21.06
C LEU A 108 -0.77 -10.39 -20.72
N ILE A 109 -0.20 -9.26 -21.16
CA ILE A 109 -0.81 -7.94 -20.98
C ILE A 109 -2.21 -7.94 -21.62
N VAL A 110 -2.32 -8.41 -22.87
CA VAL A 110 -3.60 -8.35 -23.58
C VAL A 110 -4.68 -9.21 -22.93
N ALA A 111 -4.33 -10.44 -22.56
CA ALA A 111 -5.26 -11.39 -21.94
C ALA A 111 -5.71 -10.95 -20.54
N SER A 112 -4.87 -10.21 -19.81
CA SER A 112 -5.13 -9.82 -18.42
C SER A 112 -5.95 -8.53 -18.30
N HIS A 113 -5.62 -7.50 -19.10
CA HIS A 113 -6.22 -6.17 -18.94
C HIS A 113 -7.50 -5.96 -19.77
N TRP A 114 -7.70 -6.71 -20.86
CA TRP A 114 -8.85 -6.54 -21.75
C TRP A 114 -9.66 -7.81 -21.92
N SER A 115 -9.89 -8.51 -20.82
CA SER A 115 -10.47 -9.87 -20.74
C SER A 115 -11.75 -10.11 -21.55
N ASN A 116 -12.54 -9.05 -21.82
CA ASN A 116 -13.82 -9.09 -22.56
C ASN A 116 -13.70 -8.89 -24.09
N SER A 117 -12.49 -8.78 -24.64
CA SER A 117 -12.24 -8.55 -26.08
C SER A 117 -11.92 -9.83 -26.86
N LEU A 118 -12.16 -9.79 -28.19
CA LEU A 118 -11.75 -10.88 -29.08
C LEU A 118 -10.22 -11.02 -29.11
N GLU A 119 -9.51 -9.91 -29.05
CA GLU A 119 -8.06 -9.84 -28.96
C GLU A 119 -7.53 -10.53 -27.69
N ALA A 120 -8.18 -10.34 -26.54
CA ALA A 120 -7.81 -11.06 -25.31
C ALA A 120 -8.07 -12.55 -25.38
N THR A 121 -9.10 -12.98 -26.12
CA THR A 121 -9.35 -14.40 -26.40
C THR A 121 -8.24 -14.96 -27.29
N ASN A 122 -7.92 -14.27 -28.38
CA ASN A 122 -6.84 -14.65 -29.30
C ASN A 122 -5.47 -14.65 -28.61
N ALA A 123 -5.23 -13.68 -27.73
CA ALA A 123 -4.00 -13.57 -26.96
C ALA A 123 -3.86 -14.75 -26.00
N TYR A 124 -4.93 -15.10 -25.30
CA TYR A 124 -4.98 -16.27 -24.43
C TYR A 124 -4.76 -17.58 -25.20
N ASP A 125 -5.39 -17.76 -26.36
CA ASP A 125 -5.12 -18.90 -27.23
C ASP A 125 -3.66 -18.94 -27.72
N GLY A 126 -3.05 -17.77 -27.90
CA GLY A 126 -1.62 -17.61 -28.16
C GLY A 126 -0.76 -18.14 -27.02
N LEU A 127 -1.08 -17.75 -25.78
CA LEU A 127 -0.40 -18.24 -24.58
C LEU A 127 -0.49 -19.76 -24.46
N LEU A 128 -1.66 -20.34 -24.70
CA LEU A 128 -1.86 -21.79 -24.68
C LEU A 128 -1.00 -22.50 -25.74
N ARG A 129 -0.86 -21.94 -26.94
CA ARG A 129 0.05 -22.51 -27.96
C ARG A 129 1.51 -22.41 -27.52
N ALA A 130 1.92 -21.24 -27.05
CA ALA A 130 3.30 -20.95 -26.64
C ALA A 130 3.74 -21.74 -25.40
N ALA A 131 2.81 -22.16 -24.53
CA ALA A 131 3.11 -22.92 -23.31
C ALA A 131 3.86 -24.24 -23.60
N SER A 132 3.63 -24.82 -24.78
CA SER A 132 4.25 -26.08 -25.18
C SER A 132 5.60 -25.93 -25.90
N THR A 133 5.91 -24.74 -26.43
CA THR A 133 7.04 -24.52 -27.35
C THR A 133 8.09 -23.54 -26.83
N THR A 134 7.69 -22.63 -25.94
CA THR A 134 8.56 -21.56 -25.47
C THR A 134 9.33 -21.97 -24.21
N ASP A 135 10.54 -21.42 -24.06
CA ASP A 135 11.45 -21.70 -22.96
C ASP A 135 10.88 -21.30 -21.58
N ILE A 136 11.19 -22.07 -20.53
CA ILE A 136 10.70 -21.82 -19.16
C ILE A 136 11.22 -20.47 -18.64
N GLY A 137 12.46 -20.11 -18.93
CA GLY A 137 13.05 -18.83 -18.53
C GLY A 137 12.32 -17.64 -19.16
N ALA A 138 11.95 -17.74 -20.43
CA ALA A 138 11.17 -16.71 -21.11
C ALA A 138 9.79 -16.51 -20.45
N TRP A 139 9.12 -17.59 -20.04
CA TRP A 139 7.87 -17.51 -19.28
C TRP A 139 8.05 -16.86 -17.90
N ALA A 140 9.05 -17.29 -17.15
CA ALA A 140 9.34 -16.74 -15.82
C ALA A 140 9.58 -15.22 -15.86
N MET A 141 10.31 -14.75 -16.88
CA MET A 141 10.57 -13.33 -17.10
C MET A 141 9.31 -12.58 -17.60
N ALA A 142 8.56 -13.17 -18.54
CA ALA A 142 7.38 -12.53 -19.10
C ALA A 142 6.29 -12.27 -18.07
N PHE A 143 6.07 -13.20 -17.12
CA PHE A 143 5.18 -12.97 -15.98
C PHE A 143 5.61 -11.79 -15.12
N ASN A 144 6.91 -11.58 -14.94
CA ASN A 144 7.43 -10.47 -14.16
C ASN A 144 7.22 -9.12 -14.86
N ASP A 145 7.33 -9.08 -16.18
CA ASP A 145 7.15 -7.83 -16.92
C ASP A 145 5.69 -7.48 -17.16
N ALA A 146 4.85 -8.48 -17.42
CA ALA A 146 3.46 -8.26 -17.75
C ALA A 146 2.66 -7.73 -16.55
N GLY A 147 3.10 -8.02 -15.31
CA GLY A 147 2.39 -7.56 -14.11
C GLY A 147 0.97 -8.12 -14.06
N VAL A 148 0.81 -9.42 -14.27
CA VAL A 148 -0.51 -10.05 -14.36
C VAL A 148 -1.17 -10.11 -12.98
N TYR A 149 -2.29 -9.41 -12.83
CA TYR A 149 -3.16 -9.43 -11.64
C TYR A 149 -4.60 -9.73 -12.09
N SER A 150 -4.90 -10.98 -12.43
CA SER A 150 -6.24 -11.39 -12.82
C SER A 150 -6.89 -12.20 -11.71
N ARG A 151 -8.05 -11.75 -11.23
CA ARG A 151 -8.88 -12.47 -10.24
C ARG A 151 -9.74 -13.57 -10.86
N ASP A 152 -9.66 -13.77 -12.18
CA ASP A 152 -10.40 -14.84 -12.88
C ASP A 152 -9.58 -16.14 -12.89
N VAL A 153 -9.45 -16.76 -11.70
CA VAL A 153 -8.71 -18.01 -11.52
C VAL A 153 -9.16 -19.05 -12.55
N ALA A 154 -10.47 -19.17 -12.80
CA ALA A 154 -11.03 -20.17 -13.71
C ALA A 154 -10.49 -20.04 -15.14
N ARG A 155 -10.29 -18.81 -15.64
CA ARG A 155 -9.69 -18.57 -16.96
C ARG A 155 -8.27 -19.09 -17.06
N TRP A 156 -7.45 -18.97 -16.01
CA TRP A 156 -6.01 -19.26 -16.06
C TRP A 156 -5.66 -20.73 -15.81
N ARG A 157 -6.58 -21.52 -15.25
CA ARG A 157 -6.36 -22.95 -14.97
C ARG A 157 -5.80 -23.77 -16.16
N PRO A 158 -6.34 -23.66 -17.38
CA PRO A 158 -5.80 -24.41 -18.53
C PRO A 158 -4.35 -24.06 -18.87
N LEU A 159 -3.98 -22.78 -18.77
CA LEU A 159 -2.60 -22.34 -19.00
C LEU A 159 -1.69 -22.84 -17.88
N ALA A 160 -2.13 -22.73 -16.61
CA ALA A 160 -1.41 -23.24 -15.46
C ALA A 160 -1.10 -24.74 -15.60
N ALA A 161 -2.10 -25.56 -15.93
CA ALA A 161 -1.93 -26.99 -16.15
C ALA A 161 -0.87 -27.31 -17.24
N GLN A 162 -0.82 -26.56 -18.34
CA GLN A 162 0.19 -26.77 -19.38
C GLN A 162 1.60 -26.36 -18.94
N LEU A 163 1.73 -25.25 -18.21
CA LEU A 163 3.02 -24.79 -17.69
C LEU A 163 3.55 -25.70 -16.58
N ILE A 164 2.68 -26.28 -15.76
CA ILE A 164 3.04 -27.33 -14.79
C ILE A 164 3.60 -28.54 -15.53
N GLN A 165 2.88 -29.07 -16.53
CA GLN A 165 3.37 -30.19 -17.36
C GLN A 165 4.68 -29.87 -18.07
N ARG A 166 4.90 -28.61 -18.46
CA ARG A 166 6.16 -28.15 -19.06
C ARG A 166 7.32 -28.29 -18.07
N VAL A 167 7.13 -27.82 -16.84
CA VAL A 167 8.12 -27.95 -15.76
C VAL A 167 8.37 -29.41 -15.44
N GLU A 168 7.35 -30.27 -15.38
CA GLU A 168 7.53 -31.71 -15.14
C GLU A 168 8.37 -32.41 -16.22
N ARG A 169 8.29 -31.94 -17.48
CA ARG A 169 9.09 -32.46 -18.60
C ARG A 169 10.54 -31.95 -18.59
N GLU A 170 10.78 -30.76 -18.06
CA GLU A 170 12.11 -30.14 -17.95
C GLU A 170 12.45 -29.79 -16.51
N PRO A 171 12.52 -30.78 -15.64
CA PRO A 171 12.38 -30.52 -14.22
C PRO A 171 13.68 -30.04 -13.55
N ASP A 172 14.80 -30.03 -14.29
CA ASP A 172 16.08 -29.48 -13.86
C ASP A 172 16.33 -28.08 -14.45
N HIS A 173 15.32 -27.45 -15.07
CA HIS A 173 15.43 -26.10 -15.61
C HIS A 173 15.66 -25.07 -14.48
N PRO A 174 16.64 -24.16 -14.59
CA PRO A 174 17.00 -23.23 -13.51
C PRO A 174 15.85 -22.31 -13.07
N ASP A 175 14.98 -21.91 -14.01
CA ASP A 175 13.84 -21.03 -13.73
C ASP A 175 12.53 -21.76 -13.37
N ALA A 176 12.57 -23.09 -13.19
CA ALA A 176 11.37 -23.88 -12.89
C ALA A 176 10.63 -23.38 -11.65
N THR A 177 11.34 -23.10 -10.55
CA THR A 177 10.75 -22.59 -9.31
C THR A 177 10.15 -21.21 -9.47
N SER A 178 10.85 -20.32 -10.20
CA SER A 178 10.35 -18.97 -10.50
C SER A 178 9.05 -19.02 -11.31
N LEU A 179 8.99 -19.89 -12.33
CA LEU A 179 7.77 -20.09 -13.11
C LEU A 179 6.65 -20.65 -12.25
N LEU A 180 6.89 -21.72 -11.49
CA LEU A 180 5.89 -22.33 -10.60
C LEU A 180 5.32 -21.32 -9.60
N GLY A 181 6.17 -20.49 -8.97
CA GLY A 181 5.70 -19.45 -8.06
C GLY A 181 4.81 -18.40 -8.73
N LYS A 182 5.13 -18.00 -9.97
CA LYS A 182 4.31 -17.05 -10.75
C LYS A 182 3.00 -17.67 -11.24
N VAL A 183 3.03 -18.90 -11.74
CA VAL A 183 1.82 -19.64 -12.12
C VAL A 183 0.94 -19.88 -10.89
N GLY A 184 1.54 -20.19 -9.74
CA GLY A 184 0.86 -20.30 -8.45
C GLY A 184 0.08 -19.03 -8.12
N SER A 185 0.66 -17.83 -8.34
CA SER A 185 -0.05 -16.56 -8.14
C SER A 185 -1.27 -16.38 -9.05
N LEU A 186 -1.30 -16.97 -10.25
CA LEU A 186 -2.46 -16.87 -11.15
C LEU A 186 -3.65 -17.72 -10.70
N VAL A 187 -3.37 -18.80 -9.97
CA VAL A 187 -4.37 -19.79 -9.55
C VAL A 187 -4.55 -19.87 -8.03
N ALA A 188 -3.80 -19.06 -7.28
CA ALA A 188 -4.03 -18.84 -5.86
C ALA A 188 -5.41 -18.20 -5.71
N PRO A 189 -6.29 -18.77 -4.87
CA PRO A 189 -7.62 -18.23 -4.70
C PRO A 189 -7.59 -17.01 -3.77
N ASP A 190 -8.66 -16.20 -3.80
CA ASP A 190 -8.84 -15.10 -2.85
C ASP A 190 -8.84 -15.63 -1.39
N THR A 191 -8.61 -14.74 -0.42
CA THR A 191 -8.50 -15.09 1.01
C THR A 191 -9.74 -15.80 1.57
N ASP A 192 -10.92 -15.52 1.01
CA ASP A 192 -12.21 -16.06 1.47
C ASP A 192 -12.62 -17.36 0.76
N ALA A 193 -11.80 -17.87 -0.16
CA ALA A 193 -12.13 -19.09 -0.89
C ALA A 193 -12.09 -20.33 0.00
N GLU A 194 -12.99 -21.28 -0.28
CA GLU A 194 -13.08 -22.53 0.48
C GLU A 194 -11.88 -23.47 0.26
N ALA A 195 -11.34 -23.50 -0.97
CA ALA A 195 -10.22 -24.35 -1.34
C ALA A 195 -9.53 -23.82 -2.62
N PRO A 196 -8.23 -24.11 -2.80
CA PRO A 196 -7.53 -23.78 -4.04
C PRO A 196 -7.88 -24.79 -5.16
N PRO A 197 -7.69 -24.41 -6.43
CA PRO A 197 -7.88 -25.32 -7.55
C PRO A 197 -6.78 -26.39 -7.62
N GLU A 198 -7.06 -27.50 -8.31
CA GLU A 198 -6.14 -28.65 -8.48
C GLU A 198 -4.74 -28.24 -8.97
N GLU A 199 -4.66 -27.25 -9.86
CA GLU A 199 -3.39 -26.77 -10.42
C GLU A 199 -2.49 -26.13 -9.34
N PHE A 200 -3.09 -25.48 -8.33
CA PHE A 200 -2.32 -24.94 -7.20
C PHE A 200 -1.80 -26.08 -6.30
N GLU A 201 -2.61 -27.12 -6.06
CA GLU A 201 -2.18 -28.31 -5.32
C GLU A 201 -1.00 -29.02 -6.01
N GLN A 202 -1.07 -29.18 -7.33
CA GLN A 202 0.03 -29.75 -8.12
C GLN A 202 1.33 -28.94 -7.99
N ILE A 203 1.23 -27.59 -8.04
CA ILE A 203 2.39 -26.71 -7.84
C ILE A 203 2.96 -26.87 -6.43
N ALA A 204 2.10 -26.88 -5.41
CA ALA A 204 2.53 -27.05 -4.03
C ALA A 204 3.28 -28.38 -3.84
N ASP A 205 2.73 -29.48 -4.34
CA ASP A 205 3.35 -30.80 -4.23
C ASP A 205 4.69 -30.87 -4.99
N LEU A 206 4.79 -30.29 -6.19
CA LEU A 206 6.06 -30.17 -6.90
C LEU A 206 7.09 -29.36 -6.09
N ILE A 207 6.67 -28.26 -5.48
CA ILE A 207 7.52 -27.45 -4.61
C ILE A 207 8.05 -28.30 -3.45
N ARG A 208 7.17 -28.99 -2.72
CA ARG A 208 7.53 -29.82 -1.57
C ARG A 208 8.46 -30.97 -1.95
N ASP A 209 8.11 -31.71 -3.00
CA ASP A 209 8.73 -33.00 -3.30
C ASP A 209 10.04 -32.86 -4.10
N ARG A 210 10.17 -31.77 -4.88
CA ARG A 210 11.32 -31.59 -5.78
C ARG A 210 12.10 -30.30 -5.57
N TYR A 211 11.41 -29.19 -5.29
CA TYR A 211 12.05 -27.87 -5.37
C TYR A 211 12.31 -27.19 -4.03
N ALA A 212 11.98 -27.83 -2.92
CA ALA A 212 12.07 -27.23 -1.58
C ALA A 212 13.49 -26.75 -1.23
N GLU A 213 14.53 -27.37 -1.78
CA GLU A 213 15.95 -26.99 -1.56
C GLU A 213 16.46 -25.91 -2.52
N ILE A 214 15.73 -25.59 -3.60
CA ILE A 214 16.18 -24.68 -4.64
C ILE A 214 15.87 -23.24 -4.24
N PRO A 215 16.87 -22.39 -3.95
CA PRO A 215 16.62 -21.02 -3.51
C PRO A 215 16.02 -20.17 -4.64
N GLY A 216 15.15 -19.24 -4.29
CA GLY A 216 14.62 -18.27 -5.26
C GLY A 216 13.27 -17.68 -4.90
N ILE A 217 12.90 -16.65 -5.66
CA ILE A 217 11.65 -15.90 -5.49
C ILE A 217 10.40 -16.77 -5.63
N GLY A 218 10.48 -17.90 -6.35
CA GLY A 218 9.38 -18.84 -6.50
C GLY A 218 8.89 -19.43 -5.17
N LEU A 219 9.83 -19.85 -4.30
CA LEU A 219 9.49 -20.37 -2.96
C LEU A 219 9.00 -19.26 -2.04
N VAL A 220 9.52 -18.04 -2.20
CA VAL A 220 9.05 -16.86 -1.46
C VAL A 220 7.58 -16.56 -1.81
N ASN A 221 7.25 -16.49 -3.10
CA ASN A 221 5.87 -16.27 -3.55
C ASN A 221 4.93 -17.35 -3.00
N PHE A 222 5.34 -18.63 -3.05
CA PHE A 222 4.53 -19.72 -2.48
C PHE A 222 4.29 -19.52 -0.99
N CYS A 223 5.34 -19.24 -0.20
CA CYS A 223 5.21 -19.00 1.24
C CYS A 223 4.29 -17.80 1.55
N GLU A 224 4.37 -16.74 0.75
CA GLU A 224 3.52 -15.55 0.91
C GLU A 224 2.05 -15.84 0.57
N GLN A 225 1.78 -16.64 -0.46
CA GLN A 225 0.43 -17.06 -0.84
C GLN A 225 -0.25 -17.87 0.27
N VAL A 226 0.43 -18.88 0.84
CA VAL A 226 -0.17 -19.77 1.85
C VAL A 226 -0.11 -19.21 3.28
N GLY A 227 0.85 -18.32 3.56
CA GLY A 227 1.09 -17.77 4.89
C GLY A 227 0.49 -16.39 5.15
N GLY A 228 0.16 -15.65 4.08
CA GLY A 228 -0.33 -14.27 4.18
C GLY A 228 0.66 -13.32 4.89
N MET A 229 0.20 -12.11 5.21
CA MET A 229 0.98 -11.07 5.90
C MET A 229 0.84 -11.12 7.43
N GLY A 230 0.78 -12.32 8.00
CA GLY A 230 0.55 -12.52 9.44
C GLY A 230 -0.81 -13.13 9.77
N ASP A 231 -1.68 -13.21 8.78
CA ASP A 231 -3.02 -13.82 8.84
C ASP A 231 -3.15 -14.78 7.67
N ALA A 232 -2.78 -16.04 7.90
CA ALA A 232 -2.85 -17.06 6.85
C ALA A 232 -4.32 -17.35 6.48
N PRO A 233 -4.67 -17.42 5.18
CA PRO A 233 -6.02 -17.76 4.77
C PRO A 233 -6.36 -19.20 5.18
N SER A 234 -7.64 -19.49 5.40
CA SER A 234 -8.12 -20.80 5.86
C SER A 234 -7.69 -21.94 4.92
N TRP A 235 -7.71 -21.69 3.61
CA TRP A 235 -7.25 -22.62 2.58
C TRP A 235 -5.72 -22.82 2.57
N GLY A 236 -4.95 -21.93 3.22
CA GLY A 236 -3.49 -22.03 3.37
C GLY A 236 -3.04 -23.03 4.44
N LEU A 237 -3.88 -23.31 5.44
CA LEU A 237 -3.57 -24.19 6.58
C LEU A 237 -3.09 -25.60 6.17
N PRO A 238 -3.72 -26.29 5.19
CA PRO A 238 -3.29 -27.61 4.73
C PRO A 238 -1.85 -27.65 4.18
N TYR A 239 -1.26 -26.52 3.81
CA TYR A 239 0.10 -26.44 3.24
C TYR A 239 1.21 -26.28 4.28
N GLU A 240 0.88 -26.35 5.57
CA GLU A 240 1.87 -26.38 6.64
C GLU A 240 3.00 -27.41 6.41
N PRO A 241 2.73 -28.68 6.00
CA PRO A 241 3.78 -29.66 5.76
C PRO A 241 4.76 -29.21 4.66
N HIS A 242 4.26 -28.51 3.64
CA HIS A 242 5.07 -27.98 2.54
C HIS A 242 6.02 -26.88 3.03
N VAL A 243 5.52 -25.93 3.82
CA VAL A 243 6.35 -24.85 4.38
C VAL A 243 7.38 -25.39 5.39
N ARG A 244 6.99 -26.38 6.22
CA ARG A 244 7.94 -27.07 7.10
C ARG A 244 9.05 -27.78 6.32
N ARG A 245 8.71 -28.43 5.20
CA ARG A 245 9.68 -29.08 4.33
C ARG A 245 10.68 -28.06 3.76
N ILE A 246 10.21 -26.90 3.28
CA ILE A 246 11.09 -25.82 2.80
C ILE A 246 12.06 -25.39 3.91
N LEU A 247 11.59 -25.18 5.15
CA LEU A 247 12.46 -24.79 6.27
C LEU A 247 13.45 -25.87 6.69
N GLU A 248 13.12 -27.14 6.50
CA GLU A 248 13.97 -28.28 6.84
C GLU A 248 15.18 -28.37 5.90
N VAL A 249 15.01 -28.14 4.60
CA VAL A 249 16.06 -28.38 3.60
C VAL A 249 16.63 -27.14 2.92
N ASN A 250 15.97 -25.99 3.01
CA ASN A 250 16.44 -24.78 2.37
C ASN A 250 17.32 -23.96 3.33
N GLU A 251 18.55 -23.68 2.90
CA GLU A 251 19.54 -22.90 3.64
C GLU A 251 19.55 -21.41 3.25
N ASP A 252 18.85 -21.01 2.20
CA ASP A 252 18.84 -19.62 1.73
C ASP A 252 18.08 -18.69 2.68
N ARG A 253 18.75 -17.63 3.13
CA ARG A 253 18.20 -16.71 4.14
C ARG A 253 16.89 -16.07 3.68
N PHE A 254 16.76 -15.71 2.40
CA PHE A 254 15.58 -15.01 1.88
C PHE A 254 14.35 -15.93 1.81
N VAL A 255 14.56 -17.17 1.36
CA VAL A 255 13.52 -18.22 1.38
C VAL A 255 13.14 -18.56 2.82
N ARG A 256 14.13 -18.80 3.70
CA ARG A 256 13.88 -19.15 5.11
C ARG A 256 13.14 -18.06 5.86
N CYS A 257 13.46 -16.79 5.61
CA CYS A 257 12.74 -15.64 6.16
C CYS A 257 11.24 -15.75 5.84
N SER A 258 10.92 -15.92 4.56
CA SER A 258 9.54 -16.01 4.10
C SER A 258 8.83 -17.27 4.61
N ALA A 259 9.50 -18.42 4.58
CA ALA A 259 8.94 -19.69 5.03
C ALA A 259 8.69 -19.72 6.55
N LYS A 260 9.59 -19.15 7.37
CA LYS A 260 9.44 -19.16 8.83
C LYS A 260 8.32 -18.22 9.28
N PHE A 261 8.21 -17.05 8.65
CA PHE A 261 7.09 -16.15 8.87
C PHE A 261 5.75 -16.79 8.44
N ALA A 262 5.70 -17.39 7.24
CA ALA A 262 4.51 -18.08 6.76
C ALA A 262 4.08 -19.23 7.67
N LEU A 263 5.03 -20.04 8.15
CA LEU A 263 4.76 -21.13 9.09
C LEU A 263 4.17 -20.60 10.40
N ALA A 264 4.75 -19.54 10.97
CA ALA A 264 4.22 -18.93 12.18
C ALA A 264 2.77 -18.43 12.00
N SER A 265 2.47 -17.82 10.85
CA SER A 265 1.12 -17.36 10.50
C SER A 265 0.13 -18.52 10.32
N ILE A 266 0.52 -19.59 9.62
CA ILE A 266 -0.32 -20.78 9.44
C ILE A 266 -0.63 -21.46 10.77
N VAL A 267 0.40 -21.64 11.62
CA VAL A 267 0.24 -22.26 12.94
C VAL A 267 -0.69 -21.41 13.82
N ARG A 268 -0.57 -20.07 13.76
CA ARG A 268 -1.46 -19.14 14.47
C ARG A 268 -2.91 -19.28 14.01
N ALA A 269 -3.13 -19.28 12.70
CA ALA A 269 -4.47 -19.40 12.10
C ALA A 269 -5.12 -20.76 12.41
N GLY A 270 -4.32 -21.79 12.70
CA GLY A 270 -4.78 -23.10 13.12
C GLY A 270 -5.46 -23.18 14.51
N GLY A 271 -5.56 -22.06 15.24
CA GLY A 271 -6.42 -21.93 16.43
C GLY A 271 -5.70 -21.89 17.78
N GLU A 272 -6.49 -21.80 18.86
CA GLU A 272 -6.02 -21.56 20.24
C GLU A 272 -4.94 -22.53 20.70
N GLU A 273 -5.15 -23.83 20.52
CA GLU A 273 -4.23 -24.87 21.00
C GLU A 273 -2.83 -24.77 20.38
N ARG A 274 -2.71 -24.06 19.25
CA ARG A 274 -1.48 -23.90 18.48
C ARG A 274 -0.76 -22.59 18.73
N GLN A 275 -1.37 -21.66 19.45
CA GLN A 275 -0.77 -20.37 19.79
C GLN A 275 0.61 -20.46 20.46
N PRO A 276 0.88 -21.39 21.40
CA PRO A 276 2.21 -21.52 21.99
C PRO A 276 3.30 -21.85 20.97
N GLU A 277 2.97 -22.66 19.96
CA GLU A 277 3.88 -22.98 18.87
C GLU A 277 4.07 -21.78 17.94
N ALA A 278 2.98 -21.11 17.55
CA ALA A 278 3.05 -19.90 16.71
C ALA A 278 3.91 -18.81 17.35
N ARG A 279 3.71 -18.56 18.65
CA ARG A 279 4.51 -17.63 19.44
C ARG A 279 6.00 -17.99 19.39
N LYS A 280 6.33 -19.25 19.66
CA LYS A 280 7.71 -19.74 19.60
C LYS A 280 8.31 -19.51 18.21
N LEU A 281 7.57 -19.79 17.14
CA LEU A 281 8.04 -19.59 15.77
C LEU A 281 8.30 -18.11 15.45
N TYR A 282 7.46 -17.18 15.88
CA TYR A 282 7.70 -15.74 15.72
C TYR A 282 8.89 -15.26 16.57
N GLU A 283 9.04 -15.73 17.81
CA GLU A 283 10.20 -15.41 18.66
C GLU A 283 11.50 -15.92 18.01
N GLU A 284 11.50 -17.15 17.50
CA GLU A 284 12.61 -17.71 16.76
C GLU A 284 12.86 -16.99 15.41
N PHE A 285 11.82 -16.47 14.76
CA PHE A 285 11.94 -15.63 13.56
C PHE A 285 12.68 -14.34 13.91
N LEU A 286 12.24 -13.61 14.93
CA LEU A 286 12.89 -12.36 15.36
C LEU A 286 14.32 -12.54 15.85
N ALA A 287 14.65 -13.73 16.37
CA ALA A 287 16.02 -14.08 16.77
C ALA A 287 16.93 -14.42 15.57
N GLU A 288 16.38 -14.98 14.49
CA GLU A 288 17.14 -15.38 13.29
C GLU A 288 17.28 -14.23 12.27
N PHE A 289 16.29 -13.33 12.23
CA PHE A 289 16.18 -12.25 11.25
C PHE A 289 16.17 -10.88 11.95
N ASP A 290 17.33 -10.21 11.90
CA ASP A 290 17.61 -8.91 12.52
C ASP A 290 17.31 -7.71 11.60
N GLY A 291 16.99 -7.96 10.32
CA GLY A 291 16.74 -6.92 9.32
C GLY A 291 18.01 -6.30 8.73
N GLU A 292 19.21 -6.71 9.18
CA GLU A 292 20.51 -6.20 8.72
C GLU A 292 21.10 -7.08 7.61
N THR A 293 20.45 -7.15 6.44
CA THR A 293 20.98 -7.92 5.30
C THR A 293 21.59 -7.02 4.22
N GLU A 294 22.79 -7.37 3.73
CA GLU A 294 23.43 -6.75 2.55
C GLU A 294 22.69 -7.07 1.23
N TYR A 295 21.71 -7.98 1.23
CA TYR A 295 20.95 -8.35 0.05
C TYR A 295 19.96 -7.23 -0.33
N ASN A 296 20.37 -6.49 -1.35
CA ASN A 296 20.00 -5.11 -1.66
C ASN A 296 18.68 -4.98 -2.45
N ALA A 297 17.65 -5.77 -2.11
CA ALA A 297 16.33 -5.65 -2.72
C ALA A 297 15.20 -6.06 -1.75
N GLN A 298 14.27 -5.13 -1.54
CA GLN A 298 12.98 -5.28 -0.84
C GLN A 298 13.07 -5.36 0.69
N GLY A 299 12.48 -4.39 1.38
CA GLY A 299 12.37 -4.35 2.85
C GLY A 299 11.46 -5.44 3.44
N ILE A 300 11.37 -6.62 2.80
CA ILE A 300 10.52 -7.74 3.18
C ILE A 300 10.94 -8.32 4.54
N GLU A 301 12.23 -8.51 4.80
CA GLU A 301 12.70 -9.00 6.11
C GLU A 301 12.31 -8.02 7.22
N GLN A 302 12.56 -6.72 7.01
CA GLN A 302 12.19 -5.66 7.93
C GLN A 302 10.66 -5.56 8.12
N LEU A 303 9.88 -5.68 7.03
CA LEU A 303 8.42 -5.68 7.08
C LEU A 303 7.90 -6.88 7.88
N LYS A 304 8.39 -8.09 7.59
CA LYS A 304 8.02 -9.33 8.29
C LYS A 304 8.44 -9.29 9.76
N ARG A 305 9.55 -8.62 10.09
CA ARG A 305 9.96 -8.34 11.49
C ARG A 305 8.94 -7.45 12.20
N GLN A 306 8.57 -6.31 11.60
CA GLN A 306 7.54 -5.43 12.18
C GLN A 306 6.18 -6.13 12.31
N LEU A 307 5.81 -6.99 11.36
CA LEU A 307 4.61 -7.81 11.46
C LEU A 307 4.75 -8.82 12.61
N ALA A 308 5.86 -9.57 12.69
CA ALA A 308 6.08 -10.56 13.74
C ALA A 308 6.09 -9.95 15.15
N GLU A 309 6.71 -8.79 15.35
CA GLU A 309 6.68 -8.05 16.63
C GLU A 309 5.26 -7.67 17.03
N ARG A 310 4.46 -7.13 16.08
CA ARG A 310 3.05 -6.80 16.32
C ARG A 310 2.24 -8.02 16.68
N VAL A 311 2.39 -9.11 15.93
CA VAL A 311 1.68 -10.37 16.17
C VAL A 311 2.02 -10.95 17.54
N LEU A 312 3.28 -10.94 17.94
CA LEU A 312 3.69 -11.42 19.26
C LEU A 312 3.07 -10.60 20.39
N GLU A 313 2.98 -9.29 20.22
CA GLU A 313 2.33 -8.43 21.21
C GLU A 313 0.82 -8.73 21.26
N THR A 314 0.15 -8.91 20.12
CA THR A 314 -1.25 -9.35 20.07
C THR A 314 -1.45 -10.70 20.77
N ILE A 315 -0.59 -11.69 20.50
CA ILE A 315 -0.64 -13.01 21.16
C ILE A 315 -0.46 -12.86 22.69
N ARG A 316 0.42 -11.96 23.11
CA ARG A 316 0.74 -11.76 24.53
C ARG A 316 -0.41 -11.13 25.32
N ILE A 317 -1.11 -10.18 24.70
CA ILE A 317 -2.10 -9.35 25.40
C ILE A 317 -3.53 -9.84 25.12
N HIS A 318 -3.84 -10.28 23.89
CA HIS A 318 -5.16 -10.74 23.44
C HIS A 318 -5.09 -12.06 22.67
N GLY A 319 -4.20 -12.96 23.10
CA GLY A 319 -4.09 -14.30 22.55
C GLY A 319 -5.40 -15.08 22.66
N LEU A 320 -5.59 -16.04 21.76
CA LEU A 320 -6.71 -16.96 21.91
C LEU A 320 -6.57 -17.72 23.24
N GLY A 321 -7.68 -17.90 23.95
CA GLY A 321 -7.72 -18.56 25.27
C GLY A 321 -7.48 -17.61 26.46
N THR A 322 -7.15 -16.34 26.23
CA THR A 322 -7.02 -15.36 27.32
C THR A 322 -8.37 -14.72 27.65
N PRO A 323 -8.59 -14.30 28.91
CA PRO A 323 -9.73 -13.43 29.23
C PRO A 323 -9.72 -12.17 28.37
N ALA A 324 -10.89 -11.79 27.86
CA ALA A 324 -11.09 -10.51 27.21
C ALA A 324 -10.75 -9.37 28.19
N THR A 325 -10.14 -8.31 27.67
CA THR A 325 -9.88 -7.10 28.47
C THR A 325 -11.21 -6.50 28.92
N GLU A 326 -11.41 -6.40 30.23
CA GLU A 326 -12.61 -5.74 30.74
C GLU A 326 -12.66 -4.30 30.22
N THR A 327 -13.75 -3.97 29.55
CA THR A 327 -13.92 -2.68 28.88
C THR A 327 -15.08 -1.97 29.53
N VAL A 328 -14.77 -0.92 30.28
CA VAL A 328 -15.76 -0.03 30.91
C VAL A 328 -15.67 1.33 30.26
N GLY A 329 -16.82 1.89 29.90
CA GLY A 329 -16.88 3.17 29.22
C GLY A 329 -18.30 3.73 29.15
N ILE A 330 -18.49 4.62 28.18
CA ILE A 330 -19.76 5.25 27.87
C ILE A 330 -20.11 4.84 26.43
N ASP A 331 -21.36 4.52 26.17
CA ASP A 331 -21.84 4.20 24.82
C ASP A 331 -22.12 5.46 23.99
N LEU A 332 -22.45 5.27 22.71
CA LEU A 332 -22.79 6.38 21.80
C LEU A 332 -24.00 7.21 22.28
N ASP A 333 -24.90 6.65 23.09
CA ASP A 333 -26.07 7.32 23.66
C ASP A 333 -25.76 8.05 24.99
N GLY A 334 -24.49 8.05 25.42
CA GLY A 334 -24.04 8.72 26.64
C GLY A 334 -24.34 7.94 27.93
N GLN A 335 -24.71 6.66 27.83
CA GLN A 335 -24.99 5.79 28.97
C GLN A 335 -23.76 4.98 29.37
N PRO A 336 -23.57 4.70 30.68
CA PRO A 336 -22.57 3.74 31.12
C PRO A 336 -22.75 2.38 30.44
N MET A 337 -21.62 1.77 30.08
CA MET A 337 -21.56 0.47 29.44
C MET A 337 -20.32 -0.27 29.93
N SER A 338 -20.44 -1.57 30.12
CA SER A 338 -19.32 -2.47 30.40
C SER A 338 -19.45 -3.71 29.52
N LEU A 339 -18.31 -4.28 29.12
CA LEU A 339 -18.32 -5.53 28.36
C LEU A 339 -18.88 -6.68 29.22
N ALA A 340 -18.71 -6.62 30.54
CA ALA A 340 -19.33 -7.53 31.49
C ALA A 340 -20.87 -7.50 31.48
N ASP A 341 -21.51 -6.43 30.99
CA ASP A 341 -22.97 -6.36 30.82
C ASP A 341 -23.50 -7.45 29.87
N TYR A 342 -22.61 -8.01 29.04
CA TYR A 342 -22.89 -9.06 28.06
C TYR A 342 -22.42 -10.45 28.51
N SER A 343 -22.02 -10.61 29.77
CA SER A 343 -21.56 -11.89 30.31
C SER A 343 -22.60 -13.00 30.13
N GLY A 344 -22.14 -14.21 29.80
CA GLY A 344 -22.99 -15.35 29.48
C GLY A 344 -23.40 -15.45 28.01
N LYS A 345 -23.13 -14.42 27.19
CA LYS A 345 -23.35 -14.43 25.74
C LYS A 345 -22.04 -14.64 24.99
N VAL A 346 -22.13 -15.19 23.78
CA VAL A 346 -21.06 -15.06 22.80
C VAL A 346 -21.06 -13.62 22.27
N ILE A 347 -19.91 -12.96 22.31
CA ILE A 347 -19.78 -11.55 21.95
C ILE A 347 -18.90 -11.43 20.70
N LEU A 348 -19.39 -10.74 19.68
CA LEU A 348 -18.55 -10.20 18.61
C LEU A 348 -18.23 -8.74 18.93
N LEU A 349 -17.03 -8.48 19.39
CA LEU A 349 -16.52 -7.13 19.62
C LEU A 349 -15.99 -6.56 18.29
N SER A 350 -16.63 -5.51 17.80
CA SER A 350 -16.38 -4.90 16.48
C SER A 350 -15.79 -3.50 16.65
N PHE A 351 -14.53 -3.32 16.27
CA PHE A 351 -13.88 -2.02 16.22
C PHE A 351 -14.13 -1.39 14.86
N TRP A 352 -14.86 -0.28 14.85
CA TRP A 352 -15.35 0.33 13.62
C TRP A 352 -15.29 1.85 13.67
N ALA A 353 -15.37 2.49 12.51
CA ALA A 353 -15.52 3.94 12.41
C ALA A 353 -16.20 4.33 11.11
N THR A 354 -16.87 5.48 11.08
CA THR A 354 -17.55 5.96 9.87
C THR A 354 -16.60 6.30 8.74
N TRP A 355 -15.37 6.69 9.07
CA TRP A 355 -14.29 6.97 8.11
C TRP A 355 -13.61 5.70 7.55
N CYS A 356 -13.90 4.52 8.12
CA CYS A 356 -13.30 3.26 7.71
C CYS A 356 -14.19 2.57 6.68
N PHE A 357 -13.84 2.64 5.39
CA PHE A 357 -14.64 2.05 4.31
C PHE A 357 -14.92 0.54 4.49
N PRO A 358 -13.94 -0.32 4.80
CA PRO A 358 -14.22 -1.74 5.05
C PRO A 358 -15.10 -1.96 6.28
N CYS A 359 -15.01 -1.11 7.31
CA CYS A 359 -15.93 -1.17 8.46
C CYS A 359 -17.38 -0.95 8.03
N MET A 360 -17.61 0.03 7.14
CA MET A 360 -18.95 0.29 6.61
C MET A 360 -19.46 -0.85 5.71
N GLN A 361 -18.56 -1.58 5.04
CA GLN A 361 -18.90 -2.80 4.31
C GLN A 361 -19.23 -3.99 5.23
N ALA A 362 -18.74 -4.01 6.48
CA ALA A 362 -19.04 -5.06 7.45
C ALA A 362 -20.49 -4.98 7.98
N ILE A 363 -21.01 -3.76 8.15
CA ILE A 363 -22.29 -3.50 8.82
C ILE A 363 -23.47 -4.33 8.27
N PRO A 364 -23.68 -4.46 6.93
CA PRO A 364 -24.73 -5.32 6.41
C PRO A 364 -24.62 -6.78 6.90
N HIS A 365 -23.41 -7.34 6.96
CA HIS A 365 -23.18 -8.70 7.43
C HIS A 365 -23.37 -8.83 8.95
N GLU A 366 -22.92 -7.84 9.72
CA GLU A 366 -23.16 -7.80 11.17
C GLU A 366 -24.66 -7.76 11.51
N LYS A 367 -25.46 -7.02 10.73
CA LYS A 367 -26.91 -7.02 10.86
C LYS A 367 -27.52 -8.39 10.59
N GLU A 368 -27.06 -9.09 9.56
CA GLU A 368 -27.49 -10.47 9.30
C GLU A 368 -27.19 -11.39 10.49
N LEU A 369 -26.05 -11.21 11.19
CA LEU A 369 -25.74 -11.99 12.40
C LEU A 369 -26.72 -11.67 13.54
N VAL A 370 -27.02 -10.40 13.78
CA VAL A 370 -27.99 -9.98 14.81
C VAL A 370 -29.39 -10.54 14.52
N ASP A 371 -29.81 -10.55 13.25
CA ASP A 371 -31.12 -11.09 12.86
C ASP A 371 -31.20 -12.62 12.99
N ARG A 372 -30.06 -13.32 12.90
CA ARG A 372 -30.01 -14.79 12.85
C ARG A 372 -29.81 -15.47 14.19
N PHE A 373 -29.12 -14.82 15.13
CA PHE A 373 -28.81 -15.41 16.43
C PHE A 373 -29.69 -14.83 17.53
N ASP A 374 -30.09 -15.66 18.49
CA ASP A 374 -30.92 -15.21 19.61
C ASP A 374 -30.12 -14.22 20.48
N SER A 375 -30.72 -13.07 20.75
CA SER A 375 -30.17 -12.05 21.64
C SER A 375 -29.86 -12.54 23.06
N ALA A 376 -30.45 -13.66 23.50
CA ALA A 376 -30.12 -14.32 24.76
C ALA A 376 -28.73 -14.98 24.73
N ASP A 377 -28.27 -15.42 23.56
CA ASP A 377 -27.07 -16.23 23.38
C ASP A 377 -25.92 -15.48 22.68
N PHE A 378 -26.24 -14.46 21.88
CA PHE A 378 -25.28 -13.71 21.08
C PHE A 378 -25.49 -12.20 21.18
N ALA A 379 -24.40 -11.44 21.12
CA ALA A 379 -24.43 -9.99 20.98
C ALA A 379 -23.26 -9.49 20.13
N ILE A 380 -23.52 -8.45 19.33
CA ILE A 380 -22.46 -7.59 18.81
C ILE A 380 -22.26 -6.43 19.78
N VAL A 381 -21.01 -6.08 20.04
CA VAL A 381 -20.63 -4.91 20.83
C VAL A 381 -19.68 -4.09 19.98
N GLY A 382 -20.03 -2.85 19.66
CA GLY A 382 -19.14 -1.99 18.90
C GLY A 382 -18.16 -1.22 19.79
N VAL A 383 -17.00 -0.89 19.26
CA VAL A 383 -16.14 0.19 19.77
C VAL A 383 -15.96 1.14 18.61
N ASN A 384 -16.62 2.30 18.68
CA ASN A 384 -16.60 3.26 17.61
C ASN A 384 -15.41 4.22 17.79
N ALA A 385 -14.60 4.38 16.75
CA ALA A 385 -13.40 5.22 16.77
C ALA A 385 -13.58 6.59 16.11
N ASP A 386 -14.82 7.03 15.87
CA ASP A 386 -15.08 8.39 15.42
C ASP A 386 -14.77 9.38 16.55
N LYS A 387 -14.10 10.46 16.19
CA LYS A 387 -13.70 11.51 17.13
C LYS A 387 -14.93 12.18 17.76
N GLU A 388 -15.98 12.38 16.98
CA GLU A 388 -17.23 12.98 17.40
C GLU A 388 -18.34 11.93 17.41
N THR A 389 -18.94 11.69 18.56
CA THR A 389 -20.04 10.73 18.75
C THR A 389 -21.21 10.99 17.79
N THR A 390 -21.42 12.24 17.37
CA THR A 390 -22.48 12.62 16.43
C THR A 390 -22.36 11.92 15.07
N ALA A 391 -21.14 11.79 14.52
CA ALA A 391 -20.94 11.12 13.23
C ALA A 391 -21.29 9.63 13.32
N ALA A 392 -20.87 9.00 14.41
CA ALA A 392 -21.23 7.62 14.72
C ALA A 392 -22.75 7.44 14.87
N LEU A 393 -23.43 8.35 15.59
CA LEU A 393 -24.89 8.33 15.75
C LEU A 393 -25.64 8.52 14.43
N GLU A 394 -25.16 9.39 13.54
CA GLU A 394 -25.71 9.57 12.19
C GLU A 394 -25.57 8.28 11.38
N ALA A 395 -24.42 7.61 11.44
CA ALA A 395 -24.22 6.32 10.78
C ALA A 395 -25.08 5.21 11.40
N VAL A 396 -25.17 5.14 12.74
CA VAL A 396 -26.06 4.22 13.44
C VAL A 396 -27.50 4.35 12.92
N THR A 397 -27.96 5.59 12.78
CA THR A 397 -29.29 5.89 12.24
C THR A 397 -29.41 5.52 10.76
N LYS A 398 -28.44 5.95 9.93
CA LYS A 398 -28.46 5.78 8.47
C LYS A 398 -28.40 4.31 8.05
N TYR A 399 -27.56 3.52 8.70
CA TYR A 399 -27.34 2.11 8.36
C TYR A 399 -28.20 1.16 9.21
N GLY A 400 -28.95 1.69 10.18
CA GLY A 400 -29.83 0.92 11.05
C GLY A 400 -29.06 -0.08 11.91
N ILE A 401 -28.00 0.41 12.57
CA ILE A 401 -27.19 -0.36 13.51
C ILE A 401 -27.99 -0.51 14.81
N THR A 402 -28.19 -1.74 15.27
CA THR A 402 -29.06 -2.05 16.41
C THR A 402 -28.30 -2.43 17.68
N TRP A 403 -27.00 -2.68 17.57
CA TRP A 403 -26.15 -2.97 18.73
C TRP A 403 -25.56 -1.70 19.34
N ARG A 404 -25.29 -1.76 20.65
CA ARG A 404 -24.61 -0.67 21.35
C ARG A 404 -23.14 -0.65 20.97
N SER A 405 -22.60 0.55 20.85
CA SER A 405 -21.18 0.78 20.65
C SER A 405 -20.63 1.68 21.75
N PHE A 406 -19.46 1.35 22.28
CA PHE A 406 -18.68 2.26 23.10
C PHE A 406 -18.25 3.48 22.28
N GLN A 407 -18.18 4.63 22.93
CA GLN A 407 -17.39 5.76 22.46
C GLN A 407 -15.91 5.42 22.52
N PHE A 408 -15.12 6.03 21.64
CA PHE A 408 -13.70 5.72 21.54
C PHE A 408 -12.91 6.01 22.82
N ARG A 409 -13.27 7.10 23.51
CA ARG A 409 -12.64 7.56 24.76
C ARG A 409 -13.44 7.14 25.97
N LYS A 410 -12.72 6.63 26.97
CA LYS A 410 -13.24 6.45 28.32
C LYS A 410 -13.38 7.80 29.04
N PRO A 411 -14.16 7.87 30.13
CA PRO A 411 -14.30 9.08 30.95
C PRO A 411 -12.97 9.66 31.47
N ASP A 412 -11.94 8.83 31.63
CA ASP A 412 -10.60 9.24 32.07
C ASP A 412 -9.70 9.74 30.92
N GLY A 413 -10.20 9.74 29.69
CA GLY A 413 -9.51 10.24 28.49
C GLY A 413 -8.68 9.19 27.74
N THR A 414 -8.51 7.98 28.29
CA THR A 414 -7.83 6.86 27.62
C THR A 414 -8.69 6.26 26.49
N LEU A 415 -8.05 5.58 25.53
CA LEU A 415 -8.74 4.97 24.40
C LEU A 415 -8.98 3.48 24.65
N ILE A 416 -10.18 3.01 24.33
CA ILE A 416 -10.49 1.58 24.43
C ILE A 416 -9.62 0.76 23.47
N ALA A 417 -9.33 1.27 22.27
CA ALA A 417 -8.47 0.58 21.31
C ALA A 417 -7.03 0.35 21.81
N ASP A 418 -6.51 1.22 22.67
CA ASP A 418 -5.17 1.06 23.22
C ASP A 418 -5.11 -0.15 24.17
N ASP A 419 -6.16 -0.38 24.96
CA ASP A 419 -6.24 -1.55 25.85
C ASP A 419 -6.41 -2.87 25.09
N TRP A 420 -6.86 -2.79 23.84
CA TRP A 420 -7.08 -3.91 22.92
C TRP A 420 -5.97 -4.06 21.88
N HIS A 421 -4.96 -3.19 21.90
CA HIS A 421 -3.78 -3.20 21.04
C HIS A 421 -4.08 -3.48 19.55
N ILE A 422 -5.18 -2.93 19.04
CA ILE A 422 -5.58 -3.16 17.64
C ILE A 422 -4.62 -2.45 16.69
N VAL A 423 -4.33 -3.11 15.56
CA VAL A 423 -3.33 -2.64 14.58
C VAL A 423 -3.94 -1.95 13.37
N GLY A 424 -5.28 -1.85 13.31
CA GLY A 424 -6.02 -1.26 12.22
C GLY A 424 -7.54 -1.44 12.37
N TYR A 425 -8.30 -0.83 11.46
CA TYR A 425 -9.75 -0.94 11.40
C TYR A 425 -10.19 -1.53 10.04
N PRO A 426 -11.22 -2.39 10.01
CA PRO A 426 -11.92 -2.93 11.18
C PRO A 426 -11.05 -3.95 11.91
N ALA A 427 -11.34 -4.15 13.20
CA ALA A 427 -10.80 -5.28 13.95
C ALA A 427 -11.94 -5.98 14.69
N PHE A 428 -11.89 -7.30 14.76
CA PHE A 428 -12.94 -8.11 15.39
C PHE A 428 -12.36 -9.07 16.40
N TYR A 429 -13.04 -9.22 17.53
CA TYR A 429 -12.75 -10.26 18.53
C TYR A 429 -14.02 -11.04 18.80
N LEU A 430 -13.94 -12.36 18.68
CA LEU A 430 -15.01 -13.27 19.10
C LEU A 430 -14.70 -13.79 20.50
N ILE A 431 -15.59 -13.53 21.44
CA ILE A 431 -15.44 -13.82 22.86
C ILE A 431 -16.52 -14.83 23.26
N ASP A 432 -16.13 -15.89 23.95
CA ASP A 432 -17.08 -16.91 24.40
C ASP A 432 -17.92 -16.45 25.62
N ALA A 433 -18.94 -17.25 25.98
CA ALA A 433 -19.84 -16.95 27.09
C ALA A 433 -19.15 -16.82 28.46
N LYS A 434 -17.91 -17.28 28.61
CA LYS A 434 -17.09 -17.14 29.82
C LYS A 434 -16.19 -15.91 29.80
N GLY A 435 -16.25 -15.11 28.74
CA GLY A 435 -15.40 -13.94 28.55
C GLY A 435 -14.00 -14.28 28.04
N ILE A 436 -13.80 -15.43 27.39
CA ILE A 436 -12.51 -15.84 26.83
C ILE A 436 -12.45 -15.54 25.33
N ILE A 437 -11.36 -14.95 24.85
CA ILE A 437 -11.15 -14.66 23.43
C ILE A 437 -10.97 -15.99 22.67
N SER A 438 -11.87 -16.28 21.74
CA SER A 438 -11.89 -17.52 20.95
C SER A 438 -11.46 -17.34 19.50
N ALA A 439 -11.55 -16.14 18.95
CA ALA A 439 -10.99 -15.76 17.64
C ALA A 439 -10.75 -14.24 17.57
N ASN A 440 -9.86 -13.80 16.69
CA ASN A 440 -9.69 -12.38 16.36
C ASN A 440 -9.28 -12.20 14.88
N TRP A 441 -9.57 -11.03 14.32
CA TRP A 441 -9.25 -10.68 12.94
C TRP A 441 -8.86 -9.20 12.83
N ALA A 442 -7.77 -8.91 12.13
CA ALA A 442 -7.38 -7.57 11.69
C ALA A 442 -7.88 -7.36 10.25
N GLY A 443 -9.12 -6.91 10.10
CA GLY A 443 -9.84 -6.86 8.84
C GLY A 443 -11.18 -7.60 8.90
N LEU A 444 -11.85 -7.75 7.76
CA LEU A 444 -13.14 -8.44 7.69
C LEU A 444 -12.97 -9.95 7.93
N PRO A 445 -13.74 -10.55 8.86
CA PRO A 445 -13.72 -11.99 9.07
C PRO A 445 -14.45 -12.72 7.94
N PRO A 446 -13.96 -13.89 7.48
CA PRO A 446 -14.70 -14.72 6.52
C PRO A 446 -16.08 -15.10 7.07
N GLN A 447 -17.15 -14.80 6.33
CA GLN A 447 -18.53 -14.89 6.83
C GLN A 447 -18.90 -16.31 7.32
N SER A 448 -18.52 -17.33 6.56
CA SER A 448 -18.80 -18.74 6.86
C SER A 448 -18.08 -19.22 8.12
N GLU A 449 -16.82 -18.80 8.29
CA GLU A 449 -16.01 -19.14 9.46
C GLU A 449 -16.58 -18.48 10.72
N LEU A 450 -16.84 -17.17 10.67
CA LEU A 450 -17.37 -16.41 11.80
C LEU A 450 -18.69 -17.02 12.28
N GLU A 451 -19.61 -17.29 11.35
CA GLU A 451 -20.90 -17.89 11.68
C GLU A 451 -20.77 -19.29 12.31
N SER A 452 -19.90 -20.13 11.75
CA SER A 452 -19.64 -21.48 12.28
C SER A 452 -19.09 -21.42 13.71
N ARG A 453 -18.13 -20.51 13.96
CA ARG A 453 -17.55 -20.30 15.30
C ARG A 453 -18.59 -19.79 16.29
N ILE A 454 -19.44 -18.83 15.91
CA ILE A 454 -20.53 -18.36 16.77
C ILE A 454 -21.44 -19.52 17.18
N LYS A 455 -21.90 -20.35 16.23
CA LYS A 455 -22.75 -21.52 16.52
C LYS A 455 -22.07 -22.49 17.49
N MET A 456 -20.80 -22.79 17.26
CA MET A 456 -20.02 -23.69 18.10
C MET A 456 -19.91 -23.15 19.54
N LEU A 457 -19.65 -21.85 19.70
CA LEU A 457 -19.53 -21.23 21.02
C LEU A 457 -20.86 -21.17 21.77
N ILE A 458 -21.97 -20.89 21.07
CA ILE A 458 -23.32 -20.92 21.67
C ILE A 458 -23.65 -22.34 22.15
N ALA A 459 -23.43 -23.36 21.31
CA ALA A 459 -23.69 -24.74 21.68
C ALA A 459 -22.80 -25.21 22.86
N LYS A 460 -21.51 -24.82 22.86
CA LYS A 460 -20.59 -25.04 23.97
C LYS A 460 -21.09 -24.38 25.26
N ALA A 461 -21.64 -23.17 25.18
CA ALA A 461 -22.22 -22.46 26.33
C ALA A 461 -23.45 -23.20 26.90
N HIS A 462 -24.26 -23.83 26.04
CA HIS A 462 -25.42 -24.63 26.44
C HIS A 462 -25.05 -26.05 26.89
N GLY A 463 -23.78 -26.45 26.84
CA GLY A 463 -23.33 -27.79 27.21
C GLY A 463 -23.71 -28.88 26.19
N THR A 464 -23.91 -28.49 24.94
CA THR A 464 -24.29 -29.40 23.84
C THR A 464 -23.08 -29.64 22.95
N GLU A 465 -22.66 -30.90 22.76
CA GLU A 465 -21.61 -31.23 21.77
C GLU A 465 -22.17 -31.03 20.35
N VAL A 466 -21.51 -30.21 19.54
CA VAL A 466 -21.80 -30.10 18.10
C VAL A 466 -20.95 -31.12 17.37
N SER A 467 -21.56 -32.21 16.92
CA SER A 467 -20.95 -33.10 15.92
C SER A 467 -20.87 -32.32 14.60
N GLY A 468 -19.65 -32.23 14.04
CA GLY A 468 -19.34 -31.43 12.85
C GLY A 468 -20.34 -31.61 11.71
N SER A 469 -20.76 -30.48 11.12
CA SER A 469 -21.61 -30.45 9.93
C SER A 469 -20.86 -29.79 8.79
N THR A 470 -20.68 -30.59 7.74
CA THR A 470 -20.36 -30.20 6.36
C THR A 470 -21.29 -29.10 5.85
N VAL A 471 -20.73 -28.10 5.17
CA VAL A 471 -21.46 -26.99 4.53
C VAL A 471 -22.08 -27.47 3.21
N ALA A 472 -23.32 -27.07 2.93
CA ALA A 472 -24.04 -27.32 1.67
C ALA A 472 -23.89 -26.11 0.71
N PRO A 473 -23.93 -26.31 -0.62
CA PRO A 473 -23.45 -25.34 -1.61
C PRO A 473 -24.40 -24.16 -1.88
N ALA A 474 -23.81 -23.04 -2.29
CA ALA A 474 -24.47 -21.78 -2.60
C ALA A 474 -24.86 -21.66 -4.09
N GLU A 475 -26.15 -21.49 -4.36
CA GLU A 475 -26.64 -20.91 -5.62
C GLU A 475 -27.55 -19.71 -5.30
N ASP A 476 -27.43 -18.67 -6.13
CA ASP A 476 -28.14 -17.37 -6.10
C ASP A 476 -27.74 -16.34 -5.03
N ARG A 477 -26.76 -15.47 -5.36
CA ARG A 477 -26.67 -14.09 -4.83
C ARG A 477 -26.56 -13.07 -5.99
N PRO A 478 -27.31 -11.95 -5.96
CA PRO A 478 -27.22 -10.90 -6.98
C PRO A 478 -26.00 -9.98 -6.78
N ARG A 479 -25.40 -9.52 -7.89
CA ARG A 479 -24.23 -8.61 -7.91
C ARG A 479 -24.58 -7.20 -7.40
N MET A 480 -23.71 -6.65 -6.56
CA MET A 480 -23.85 -5.33 -5.93
C MET A 480 -23.48 -4.19 -6.90
N ARG A 481 -24.23 -3.08 -6.85
CA ARG A 481 -23.97 -1.82 -7.58
C ARG A 481 -23.06 -0.91 -6.76
N GLU A 482 -22.12 -0.24 -7.43
CA GLU A 482 -21.21 0.79 -6.90
C GLU A 482 -21.98 1.95 -6.22
N LEU A 483 -21.45 2.44 -5.09
CA LEU A 483 -21.94 3.61 -4.36
C LEU A 483 -20.86 4.69 -4.31
N ASP A 484 -21.30 5.91 -4.61
CA ASP A 484 -20.57 7.14 -4.93
C ASP A 484 -19.92 7.83 -3.71
N THR A 485 -18.67 8.29 -3.84
CA THR A 485 -17.89 9.01 -2.80
C THR A 485 -17.93 10.53 -3.02
N ALA A 486 -18.67 11.27 -2.18
CA ALA A 486 -18.62 12.74 -2.17
C ALA A 486 -18.37 13.31 -0.75
N SER A 487 -17.17 13.87 -0.58
CA SER A 487 -16.68 15.02 0.21
C SER A 487 -17.44 15.54 1.45
N ILE A 488 -16.79 15.49 2.63
CA ILE A 488 -17.09 16.42 3.75
C ILE A 488 -16.38 17.77 3.47
N PRO A 489 -17.09 18.91 3.42
CA PRO A 489 -16.49 20.20 3.09
C PRO A 489 -15.56 20.73 4.19
N ILE A 490 -14.37 21.20 3.80
CA ILE A 490 -13.45 21.94 4.68
C ILE A 490 -13.93 23.39 4.76
N ASP A 491 -14.24 23.85 5.98
CA ASP A 491 -14.64 25.23 6.21
C ASP A 491 -13.41 26.14 6.15
N VAL A 492 -13.39 27.02 5.15
CA VAL A 492 -12.30 27.98 4.90
C VAL A 492 -12.84 29.37 5.14
N ILE A 493 -12.27 30.06 6.12
CA ILE A 493 -12.72 31.37 6.57
C ILE A 493 -11.86 32.50 5.96
N PRO A 494 -12.45 33.70 5.74
CA PRO A 494 -11.69 34.87 5.32
C PRO A 494 -10.65 35.31 6.35
N ASP A 495 -9.60 35.98 5.88
CA ASP A 495 -8.60 36.58 6.76
C ASP A 495 -9.23 37.59 7.73
N SER A 496 -9.01 37.40 9.02
CA SER A 496 -9.46 38.32 10.06
C SER A 496 -8.55 38.25 11.31
N PRO A 497 -8.52 39.31 12.14
CA PRO A 497 -7.76 39.30 13.38
C PRO A 497 -8.18 38.13 14.29
N ASN A 498 -7.21 37.35 14.75
CA ASN A 498 -7.40 36.15 15.59
C ASN A 498 -8.12 34.97 14.93
N ALA A 499 -8.23 34.93 13.60
CA ALA A 499 -8.73 33.76 12.89
C ALA A 499 -7.87 32.50 13.20
N THR A 500 -8.54 31.39 13.50
CA THR A 500 -7.93 30.05 13.68
C THR A 500 -8.68 29.05 12.78
N GLY A 501 -8.06 27.89 12.49
CA GLY A 501 -8.55 26.97 11.45
C GLY A 501 -7.98 27.31 10.07
N PHE A 502 -8.68 26.92 9.00
CA PHE A 502 -8.24 27.16 7.63
C PHE A 502 -8.60 28.58 7.18
N VAL A 503 -7.59 29.42 6.97
CA VAL A 503 -7.74 30.83 6.63
C VAL A 503 -7.20 31.09 5.22
N THR A 504 -8.02 31.69 4.35
CA THR A 504 -7.56 32.15 3.03
C THR A 504 -6.68 33.39 3.17
N LYS A 505 -5.57 33.40 2.43
CA LYS A 505 -4.60 34.48 2.34
C LYS A 505 -4.24 34.75 0.88
N THR A 506 -3.61 35.90 0.63
CA THR A 506 -3.12 36.28 -0.69
C THR A 506 -1.68 36.75 -0.56
N VAL A 507 -0.80 36.23 -1.41
CA VAL A 507 0.58 36.71 -1.55
C VAL A 507 0.75 37.42 -2.88
N ARG A 508 1.57 38.48 -2.90
CA ARG A 508 1.98 39.15 -4.14
C ARG A 508 3.41 38.74 -4.48
N LEU A 509 3.59 38.15 -5.65
CA LEU A 509 4.87 37.70 -6.18
C LEU A 509 5.66 38.87 -6.78
N ASP A 510 6.97 38.67 -6.95
CA ASP A 510 7.90 39.68 -7.47
C ASP A 510 7.56 40.17 -8.88
N ASP A 511 6.92 39.33 -9.68
CA ASP A 511 6.41 39.68 -11.02
C ASP A 511 5.09 40.47 -10.99
N GLY A 512 4.61 40.81 -9.80
CA GLY A 512 3.39 41.58 -9.56
C GLY A 512 2.10 40.77 -9.56
N ARG A 513 2.15 39.45 -9.83
CA ARG A 513 0.98 38.57 -9.75
C ARG A 513 0.56 38.34 -8.30
N GLU A 514 -0.74 38.22 -8.08
CA GLU A 514 -1.30 37.77 -6.81
C GLU A 514 -1.71 36.30 -6.91
N SER A 515 -1.53 35.57 -5.81
CA SER A 515 -1.92 34.17 -5.68
C SER A 515 -2.58 33.91 -4.33
N ASN A 516 -3.68 33.16 -4.34
CA ASN A 516 -4.38 32.75 -3.13
C ASN A 516 -3.73 31.48 -2.57
N TYR A 517 -3.63 31.42 -1.24
CA TYR A 517 -3.16 30.26 -0.51
C TYR A 517 -3.96 30.10 0.77
N VAL A 518 -3.89 28.93 1.41
CA VAL A 518 -4.58 28.68 2.69
C VAL A 518 -3.56 28.38 3.77
N VAL A 519 -3.84 28.87 4.98
CA VAL A 519 -3.07 28.53 6.19
C VAL A 519 -4.00 27.90 7.19
N PHE A 520 -3.66 26.71 7.67
CA PHE A 520 -4.24 26.19 8.91
C PHE A 520 -3.49 26.79 10.11
N ILE A 521 -4.24 27.46 10.99
CA ILE A 521 -3.73 28.07 12.22
C ILE A 521 -4.28 27.27 13.40
N PRO A 522 -3.43 26.71 14.28
CA PRO A 522 -3.88 25.91 15.43
C PRO A 522 -4.88 26.64 16.32
N GLU A 523 -5.84 25.89 16.88
CA GLU A 523 -6.70 26.39 17.94
C GLU A 523 -5.84 26.84 19.14
N GLY A 524 -6.11 28.02 19.68
CA GLY A 524 -5.30 28.59 20.77
C GLY A 524 -3.95 29.19 20.34
N TYR A 525 -3.75 29.45 19.04
CA TYR A 525 -2.58 30.16 18.54
C TYR A 525 -2.31 31.47 19.32
N ASP A 526 -1.03 31.66 19.66
CA ASP A 526 -0.55 32.75 20.50
C ASP A 526 0.79 33.25 19.94
N MET A 527 0.83 34.50 19.48
CA MET A 527 2.03 35.08 18.86
C MET A 527 3.24 35.12 19.79
N SER A 528 3.06 35.00 21.11
CA SER A 528 4.17 34.97 22.07
C SER A 528 4.94 33.65 22.10
N LYS A 529 4.43 32.59 21.44
CA LYS A 529 5.02 31.25 21.43
C LYS A 529 5.40 30.84 20.01
N PRO A 530 6.57 30.24 19.79
CA PRO A 530 6.95 29.74 18.48
C PRO A 530 6.28 28.38 18.19
N TYR A 531 5.63 28.27 17.04
CA TYR A 531 4.91 27.06 16.58
C TYR A 531 5.72 26.31 15.51
N PRO A 532 5.70 24.96 15.48
CA PRO A 532 6.22 24.22 14.34
C PRO A 532 5.33 24.46 13.11
N ALA A 533 5.90 24.35 11.91
CA ALA A 533 5.16 24.59 10.67
C ALA A 533 5.39 23.49 9.64
N ILE A 534 4.41 23.30 8.76
CA ILE A 534 4.44 22.37 7.64
C ILE A 534 4.14 23.14 6.36
N LEU A 535 5.04 23.06 5.37
CA LEU A 535 4.74 23.44 3.99
C LEU A 535 4.27 22.19 3.23
N PHE A 536 3.02 22.20 2.76
CA PHE A 536 2.43 21.10 2.01
C PHE A 536 2.34 21.43 0.52
N LEU A 537 2.85 20.54 -0.33
CA LEU A 537 2.77 20.64 -1.77
C LEU A 537 1.75 19.63 -2.31
N HIS A 538 0.72 20.12 -3.01
CA HIS A 538 -0.35 19.28 -3.53
C HIS A 538 0.06 18.54 -4.84
N GLY A 539 -0.70 17.50 -5.18
CA GLY A 539 -0.56 16.77 -6.45
C GLY A 539 -1.14 17.52 -7.65
N ALA A 540 -0.85 17.06 -8.87
CA ALA A 540 -1.21 17.77 -10.11
C ALA A 540 -2.72 17.94 -10.33
N GLY A 541 -3.55 17.03 -9.80
CA GLY A 541 -5.00 17.01 -10.02
C GLY A 541 -5.76 18.21 -9.43
N VAL A 542 -5.12 19.05 -8.61
CA VAL A 542 -5.76 20.18 -7.92
C VAL A 542 -5.10 21.53 -8.20
N ASN A 543 -4.35 21.62 -9.31
CA ASN A 543 -3.84 22.88 -9.85
C ASN A 543 -4.97 23.89 -10.08
N GLY A 544 -4.69 25.17 -9.89
CA GLY A 544 -5.64 26.27 -10.11
C GLY A 544 -5.28 27.53 -9.34
N ASP A 545 -6.26 28.41 -9.14
CA ASP A 545 -6.09 29.66 -8.38
C ASP A 545 -7.30 30.04 -7.52
N ASP A 546 -8.21 29.09 -7.29
CA ASP A 546 -9.44 29.30 -6.50
C ASP A 546 -9.22 29.35 -4.99
N GLY A 547 -8.02 29.00 -4.51
CA GLY A 547 -7.67 28.97 -3.10
C GLY A 547 -8.40 27.88 -2.30
N ARG A 548 -8.99 26.86 -2.96
CA ARG A 548 -9.82 25.83 -2.30
C ARG A 548 -9.54 24.41 -2.78
N LYS A 549 -9.43 24.16 -4.09
CA LYS A 549 -9.28 22.79 -4.63
C LYS A 549 -8.06 22.05 -4.10
N HIS A 550 -7.00 22.79 -3.77
CA HIS A 550 -5.74 22.23 -3.29
C HIS A 550 -5.77 21.74 -1.83
N LEU A 551 -6.89 21.89 -1.12
CA LEU A 551 -7.11 21.36 0.23
C LEU A 551 -7.44 19.86 0.20
N THR A 552 -6.56 19.07 -0.39
CA THR A 552 -6.64 17.60 -0.43
C THR A 552 -5.54 16.96 0.43
N ALA A 553 -5.53 15.64 0.54
CA ALA A 553 -4.56 14.83 1.29
C ALA A 553 -4.39 15.28 2.76
N LEU A 554 -3.44 16.18 3.04
CA LEU A 554 -3.15 16.64 4.40
C LEU A 554 -4.30 17.48 4.99
N ALA A 555 -5.00 18.30 4.20
CA ALA A 555 -6.02 19.20 4.74
C ALA A 555 -7.22 18.44 5.35
N PRO A 556 -7.79 17.39 4.73
CA PRO A 556 -8.78 16.53 5.39
C PRO A 556 -8.28 15.88 6.69
N ALA A 557 -7.03 15.38 6.70
CA ALA A 557 -6.44 14.76 7.89
C ALA A 557 -6.29 15.78 9.04
N ILE A 558 -5.93 17.03 8.73
CA ILE A 558 -5.92 18.13 9.70
C ILE A 558 -7.34 18.47 10.14
N ASN A 559 -8.31 18.56 9.23
CA ASN A 559 -9.70 18.92 9.56
C ASN A 559 -10.30 17.93 10.57
N GLN A 560 -10.02 16.63 10.42
CA GLN A 560 -10.42 15.58 11.36
C GLN A 560 -9.80 15.76 12.76
N ARG A 561 -8.61 16.37 12.87
CA ARG A 561 -7.89 16.59 14.13
C ARG A 561 -7.67 18.06 14.51
N LYS A 562 -8.45 18.99 13.93
CA LYS A 562 -8.21 20.43 13.99
C LYS A 562 -8.01 21.01 15.40
N SER A 563 -8.74 20.49 16.39
CA SER A 563 -8.68 20.96 17.78
C SER A 563 -7.39 20.61 18.51
N THR A 564 -6.61 19.66 18.01
CA THR A 564 -5.37 19.18 18.62
C THR A 564 -4.16 19.28 17.71
N PHE A 565 -4.35 19.74 16.45
CA PHE A 565 -3.28 19.78 15.47
C PHE A 565 -2.30 20.94 15.76
N PRO A 566 -1.03 20.67 16.09
CA PRO A 566 -0.15 21.68 16.69
C PRO A 566 0.65 22.51 15.68
N PHE A 567 0.53 22.21 14.39
CA PHE A 567 1.35 22.85 13.34
C PHE A 567 0.59 23.96 12.63
N ILE A 568 1.27 25.07 12.37
CA ILE A 568 0.84 26.00 11.33
C ILE A 568 1.08 25.31 9.98
N THR A 569 0.04 25.05 9.20
CA THR A 569 0.18 24.33 7.93
C THR A 569 -0.15 25.21 6.76
N ILE A 570 0.73 25.20 5.77
CA ILE A 570 0.77 26.15 4.67
C ILE A 570 0.44 25.40 3.38
N PHE A 571 -0.61 25.85 2.71
CA PHE A 571 -1.15 25.25 1.50
C PHE A 571 -1.05 26.28 0.34
N PRO A 572 0.10 26.38 -0.35
CA PRO A 572 0.16 27.07 -1.64
C PRO A 572 -0.63 26.30 -2.70
N GLN A 573 -1.16 27.01 -3.70
CA GLN A 573 -1.79 26.40 -4.87
C GLN A 573 -0.96 26.66 -6.12
N ALA A 574 -0.40 25.61 -6.73
CA ALA A 574 0.23 25.69 -8.04
C ALA A 574 -0.83 26.01 -9.09
N ARG A 575 -0.52 26.95 -9.99
CA ARG A 575 -1.44 27.32 -11.07
C ARG A 575 -1.43 26.29 -12.19
N ASP A 576 -0.25 25.84 -12.58
CA ASP A 576 0.00 25.14 -13.83
C ASP A 576 1.21 24.20 -13.72
N GLY A 577 1.03 23.07 -13.03
CA GLY A 577 2.00 21.96 -13.01
C GLY A 577 3.33 22.27 -12.29
N ASP A 578 3.98 21.19 -11.84
CA ASP A 578 5.27 21.17 -11.16
C ASP A 578 5.41 22.03 -9.87
N TRP A 579 6.49 21.75 -9.14
CA TRP A 579 6.95 22.51 -7.99
C TRP A 579 8.46 22.80 -8.09
N GLN A 580 8.99 22.85 -9.32
CA GLN A 580 10.41 23.02 -9.54
C GLN A 580 10.88 24.40 -9.06
N LEU A 581 12.09 24.45 -8.51
CA LEU A 581 12.66 25.68 -7.94
C LEU A 581 12.58 26.90 -8.87
N ASP A 582 12.96 26.72 -10.14
CA ASP A 582 13.02 27.81 -11.10
C ASP A 582 11.66 28.17 -11.71
N SER A 583 10.64 27.33 -11.49
CA SER A 583 9.29 27.54 -12.00
C SER A 583 8.56 28.63 -11.22
N GLY A 584 7.44 29.10 -11.79
CA GLY A 584 6.55 30.03 -11.10
C GLY A 584 5.98 29.43 -9.81
N ASN A 585 5.73 28.12 -9.79
CA ASN A 585 5.08 27.42 -8.68
C ASN A 585 6.06 27.12 -7.53
N GLY A 586 7.32 26.78 -7.82
CA GLY A 586 8.35 26.67 -6.78
C GLY A 586 8.64 28.01 -6.09
N LYS A 587 8.75 29.11 -6.86
CA LYS A 587 8.90 30.47 -6.32
C LYS A 587 7.70 30.89 -5.48
N LEU A 588 6.49 30.55 -5.92
CA LEU A 588 5.26 30.77 -5.16
C LEU A 588 5.30 30.03 -3.81
N ALA A 589 5.65 28.74 -3.79
CA ALA A 589 5.71 27.96 -2.54
C ALA A 589 6.65 28.61 -1.52
N MET A 590 7.82 29.07 -1.96
CA MET A 590 8.79 29.75 -1.09
C MET A 590 8.31 31.14 -0.64
N ALA A 591 7.70 31.91 -1.54
CA ALA A 591 7.16 33.22 -1.20
C ALA A 591 6.02 33.12 -0.17
N VAL A 592 5.14 32.12 -0.31
CA VAL A 592 4.08 31.83 0.66
C VAL A 592 4.66 31.41 2.01
N LEU A 593 5.67 30.54 2.02
CA LEU A 593 6.36 30.15 3.26
C LEU A 593 6.96 31.37 3.97
N ASP A 594 7.69 32.22 3.25
CA ASP A 594 8.30 33.42 3.81
C ASP A 594 7.23 34.43 4.31
N ASP A 595 6.10 34.56 3.62
CA ASP A 595 4.97 35.39 4.05
C ASP A 595 4.35 34.90 5.37
N VAL A 596 4.16 33.59 5.50
CA VAL A 596 3.65 32.99 6.74
C VAL A 596 4.65 33.13 7.88
N MET A 597 5.95 32.86 7.65
CA MET A 597 6.99 33.01 8.67
C MET A 597 7.16 34.46 9.14
N ARG A 598 6.83 35.45 8.30
CA ARG A 598 6.81 36.88 8.67
C ARG A 598 5.56 37.27 9.45
N THR A 599 4.44 36.62 9.18
CA THR A 599 3.12 36.97 9.71
C THR A 599 2.79 36.23 11.01
N TYR A 600 3.30 35.01 11.16
CA TYR A 600 3.01 34.13 12.30
C TYR A 600 4.29 33.76 13.06
N SER A 601 4.14 33.44 14.35
CA SER A 601 5.21 33.02 15.25
C SER A 601 5.59 31.57 14.94
N VAL A 602 6.35 31.38 13.88
CA VAL A 602 6.89 30.08 13.45
C VAL A 602 8.28 29.88 14.05
N ASP A 603 8.55 28.69 14.58
CA ASP A 603 9.90 28.25 14.94
C ASP A 603 10.66 27.89 13.65
N PRO A 604 11.68 28.67 13.23
CA PRO A 604 12.40 28.41 11.99
C PRO A 604 13.20 27.10 12.02
N ASP A 605 13.44 26.52 13.20
CA ASP A 605 14.11 25.23 13.34
C ASP A 605 13.13 24.05 13.33
N ARG A 606 11.81 24.29 13.18
CA ARG A 606 10.77 23.25 13.12
C ARG A 606 9.84 23.44 11.93
N VAL A 607 10.41 23.77 10.77
CA VAL A 607 9.68 23.84 9.49
C VAL A 607 9.88 22.54 8.73
N ALA A 608 8.80 21.83 8.45
CA ALA A 608 8.81 20.60 7.67
C ALA A 608 8.30 20.83 6.24
N LEU A 609 8.78 20.03 5.30
CA LEU A 609 8.33 20.01 3.91
C LEU A 609 7.69 18.67 3.60
N THR A 610 6.49 18.67 3.01
CA THR A 610 5.78 17.45 2.65
C THR A 610 4.97 17.65 1.38
N GLY A 611 4.65 16.57 0.68
CA GLY A 611 3.83 16.66 -0.51
C GLY A 611 3.56 15.31 -1.16
N VAL A 612 2.57 15.30 -2.05
CA VAL A 612 2.04 14.07 -2.67
C VAL A 612 2.18 14.12 -4.19
N SER A 613 2.55 13.02 -4.84
CA SER A 613 2.63 12.94 -6.31
C SER A 613 3.56 14.03 -6.86
N MET A 614 3.06 14.95 -7.70
CA MET A 614 3.76 16.18 -8.11
C MET A 614 4.37 16.96 -6.93
N GLY A 615 3.67 17.05 -5.80
CA GLY A 615 4.18 17.66 -4.57
C GLY A 615 5.21 16.81 -3.83
N GLY A 616 5.16 15.48 -4.00
CA GLY A 616 6.22 14.57 -3.53
C GLY A 616 7.52 14.81 -4.29
N GLU A 617 7.41 15.03 -5.61
CA GLU A 617 8.53 15.46 -6.45
C GLU A 617 9.08 16.83 -6.01
N GLY A 618 8.18 17.79 -5.81
CA GLY A 618 8.51 19.10 -5.25
C GLY A 618 9.22 19.01 -3.90
N THR A 619 8.83 18.06 -3.06
CA THR A 619 9.44 17.83 -1.74
C THR A 619 10.90 17.45 -1.88
N TRP A 620 11.22 16.47 -2.74
CA TRP A 620 12.61 16.09 -3.01
C TRP A 620 13.43 17.26 -3.58
N GLN A 621 12.86 18.01 -4.51
CA GLN A 621 13.57 19.10 -5.19
C GLN A 621 13.83 20.30 -4.28
N LEU A 622 12.82 20.78 -3.57
CA LEU A 622 12.99 21.92 -2.65
C LEU A 622 13.83 21.55 -1.42
N ALA A 623 13.85 20.28 -1.03
CA ALA A 623 14.81 19.77 -0.04
C ALA A 623 16.26 19.99 -0.49
N GLY A 624 16.59 19.62 -1.73
CA GLY A 624 17.93 19.81 -2.30
C GLY A 624 18.27 21.26 -2.63
N ALA A 625 17.29 22.07 -3.01
CA ALA A 625 17.48 23.50 -3.26
C ALA A 625 17.73 24.32 -1.98
N TYR A 626 17.10 23.92 -0.87
CA TYR A 626 17.15 24.64 0.39
C TYR A 626 17.43 23.72 1.59
N PRO A 627 18.54 22.96 1.59
CA PRO A 627 18.80 21.95 2.62
C PRO A 627 18.84 22.55 4.04
N GLN A 628 19.19 23.82 4.16
CA GLN A 628 19.24 24.56 5.41
C GLN A 628 17.86 25.00 5.94
N LYS A 629 16.76 24.85 5.20
CA LYS A 629 15.43 25.36 5.64
C LYS A 629 14.60 24.32 6.40
N TRP A 630 14.89 23.03 6.24
CA TRP A 630 13.98 21.98 6.65
C TRP A 630 14.44 21.26 7.92
N ALA A 631 13.54 21.11 8.88
CA ALA A 631 13.71 20.26 10.04
C ALA A 631 13.46 18.78 9.70
N ALA A 632 12.59 18.51 8.71
CA ALA A 632 12.29 17.20 8.18
C ALA A 632 11.63 17.29 6.81
N ILE A 633 11.71 16.22 6.03
CA ILE A 633 11.02 16.07 4.75
C ILE A 633 10.16 14.80 4.73
N ILE A 634 8.97 14.90 4.14
CA ILE A 634 8.00 13.79 4.05
C ILE A 634 7.52 13.71 2.59
N PRO A 635 8.29 13.10 1.69
CA PRO A 635 7.87 12.91 0.30
C PRO A 635 6.97 11.67 0.17
N LEU A 636 5.78 11.86 -0.40
CA LEU A 636 4.84 10.77 -0.68
C LEU A 636 4.72 10.58 -2.19
N CYS A 637 4.86 9.33 -2.63
CA CYS A 637 4.68 8.88 -4.00
C CYS A 637 5.25 9.87 -5.03
N GLY A 638 6.55 10.18 -4.91
CA GLY A 638 7.21 11.22 -5.69
C GLY A 638 8.64 10.85 -6.06
N SER A 639 9.06 11.30 -7.24
CA SER A 639 10.39 11.10 -7.82
C SER A 639 11.33 12.28 -7.52
N GLY A 640 12.63 12.10 -7.74
CA GLY A 640 13.61 13.16 -7.58
C GLY A 640 14.91 12.82 -8.30
N ASP A 641 15.90 13.70 -8.18
CA ASP A 641 17.25 13.46 -8.68
C ASP A 641 18.10 12.76 -7.59
N PRO A 642 18.50 11.47 -7.78
CA PRO A 642 19.30 10.73 -6.83
C PRO A 642 20.68 11.36 -6.56
N GLU A 643 21.22 12.16 -7.47
CA GLU A 643 22.51 12.82 -7.26
C GLU A 643 22.42 13.99 -6.27
N SER A 644 21.23 14.62 -6.19
CA SER A 644 20.99 15.77 -5.32
C SER A 644 20.92 15.43 -3.83
N VAL A 645 20.65 14.16 -3.47
CA VAL A 645 20.43 13.70 -2.08
C VAL A 645 21.60 13.95 -1.15
N ALA A 646 22.83 14.00 -1.67
CA ALA A 646 24.02 14.30 -0.88
C ALA A 646 23.98 15.71 -0.26
N LEU A 647 23.23 16.63 -0.85
CA LEU A 647 23.08 18.00 -0.35
C LEU A 647 22.20 18.06 0.91
N PHE A 648 21.30 17.10 1.10
CA PHE A 648 20.28 17.11 2.15
C PHE A 648 20.18 15.80 2.94
N SER A 649 21.20 14.94 2.86
CA SER A 649 21.18 13.63 3.54
C SER A 649 21.13 13.68 5.06
N HIS A 650 21.49 14.83 5.64
CA HIS A 650 21.40 15.11 7.08
C HIS A 650 19.97 15.43 7.54
N ILE A 651 19.04 15.71 6.64
CA ILE A 651 17.66 16.07 6.98
C ILE A 651 16.86 14.79 7.25
N PRO A 652 16.18 14.67 8.41
CA PRO A 652 15.27 13.57 8.70
C PRO A 652 14.23 13.40 7.59
N CYS A 653 14.07 12.17 7.09
CA CYS A 653 13.17 11.87 5.99
C CYS A 653 12.23 10.72 6.37
N TRP A 654 10.92 10.91 6.15
CA TRP A 654 9.94 9.83 6.21
C TRP A 654 9.19 9.75 4.88
N CYS A 655 9.59 8.82 4.03
CA CYS A 655 9.05 8.65 2.68
C CYS A 655 7.96 7.59 2.64
N PHE A 656 6.90 7.85 1.88
CA PHE A 656 5.76 6.94 1.71
C PHE A 656 5.52 6.63 0.23
N GLN A 657 5.07 5.41 -0.06
CA GLN A 657 4.79 4.94 -1.42
C GLN A 657 3.69 3.87 -1.37
N GLY A 658 2.79 3.83 -2.35
CA GLY A 658 1.93 2.66 -2.56
C GLY A 658 2.66 1.62 -3.40
N ALA A 659 2.65 0.34 -3.02
CA ALA A 659 3.36 -0.73 -3.73
C ALA A 659 2.77 -1.03 -5.13
N GLU A 660 1.48 -0.73 -5.31
CA GLU A 660 0.75 -0.85 -6.58
C GLU A 660 0.58 0.53 -7.23
N ASP A 661 1.38 1.53 -6.85
CA ASP A 661 1.31 2.86 -7.43
C ASP A 661 1.73 2.84 -8.90
N GLU A 662 0.73 2.97 -9.74
CA GLU A 662 0.82 2.95 -11.18
C GLU A 662 1.11 4.33 -11.79
N GLY A 663 0.80 5.41 -11.05
CA GLY A 663 1.06 6.78 -11.47
C GLY A 663 2.52 7.18 -11.27
N THR A 664 3.01 6.96 -10.04
CA THR A 664 4.42 7.17 -9.65
C THR A 664 5.00 5.85 -9.18
N HIS A 665 5.53 5.08 -10.14
CA HIS A 665 6.04 3.73 -9.91
C HIS A 665 6.95 3.66 -8.67
N PRO A 666 6.79 2.66 -7.77
CA PRO A 666 7.49 2.61 -6.48
C PRO A 666 9.01 2.70 -6.58
N GLU A 667 9.58 2.18 -7.67
CA GLU A 667 11.01 2.29 -7.96
C GLU A 667 11.56 3.72 -7.96
N LEU A 668 10.73 4.74 -8.22
CA LEU A 668 11.15 6.14 -8.14
C LEU A 668 11.48 6.53 -6.69
N SER A 669 10.55 6.27 -5.76
CA SER A 669 10.79 6.47 -4.32
C SER A 669 11.88 5.56 -3.78
N ARG A 670 11.90 4.27 -4.18
CA ARG A 670 12.98 3.32 -3.80
C ARG A 670 14.35 3.83 -4.25
N THR A 671 14.45 4.42 -5.45
CA THR A 671 15.71 4.96 -5.97
C THR A 671 16.18 6.16 -5.14
N MET A 672 15.28 7.09 -4.80
CA MET A 672 15.61 8.22 -3.92
C MET A 672 16.03 7.74 -2.53
N VAL A 673 15.30 6.80 -1.93
CA VAL A 673 15.62 6.22 -0.62
C VAL A 673 16.98 5.51 -0.64
N ARG A 674 17.27 4.71 -1.68
CA ARG A 674 18.59 4.06 -1.85
C ARG A 674 19.71 5.10 -1.94
N ALA A 675 19.51 6.15 -2.73
CA ALA A 675 20.49 7.21 -2.89
C ALA A 675 20.72 8.00 -1.60
N LEU A 676 19.65 8.33 -0.88
CA LEU A 676 19.69 9.03 0.40
C LEU A 676 20.44 8.21 1.47
N ARG A 677 20.16 6.90 1.55
CA ARG A 677 20.91 5.97 2.42
C ARG A 677 22.39 5.91 2.05
N LYS A 678 22.70 5.82 0.76
CA LYS A 678 24.10 5.83 0.25
C LYS A 678 24.84 7.12 0.60
N ALA A 679 24.13 8.25 0.67
CA ALA A 679 24.68 9.55 1.09
C ALA A 679 24.76 9.72 2.63
N GLY A 680 24.49 8.67 3.42
CA GLY A 680 24.58 8.66 4.87
C GLY A 680 23.29 9.06 5.60
N GLY A 681 22.20 9.31 4.88
CA GLY A 681 20.90 9.60 5.48
C GLY A 681 20.22 8.34 6.03
N GLN A 682 19.27 8.55 6.95
CA GLN A 682 18.52 7.47 7.60
C GLN A 682 17.01 7.63 7.36
N PRO A 683 16.54 7.55 6.10
CA PRO A 683 15.12 7.69 5.80
C PRO A 683 14.31 6.52 6.36
N ILE A 684 13.21 6.85 7.03
CA ILE A 684 12.12 5.91 7.24
C ILE A 684 11.39 5.80 5.90
N TYR A 685 11.21 4.59 5.40
CA TYR A 685 10.50 4.34 4.14
C TYR A 685 9.39 3.33 4.38
N ILE A 686 8.16 3.74 4.11
CA ILE A 686 6.97 2.89 4.19
C ILE A 686 6.42 2.74 2.79
N GLU A 687 6.42 1.51 2.32
CA GLU A 687 5.74 1.13 1.09
C GLU A 687 4.50 0.32 1.49
N PHE A 688 3.31 0.85 1.24
CA PHE A 688 2.05 0.21 1.61
C PHE A 688 1.70 -0.88 0.58
N PRO A 689 1.63 -2.16 0.99
CA PRO A 689 1.17 -3.24 0.11
C PRO A 689 -0.25 -2.97 -0.37
N GLU A 690 -0.58 -3.36 -1.61
CA GLU A 690 -1.94 -3.26 -2.18
C GLU A 690 -2.50 -1.82 -2.28
N VAL A 691 -1.65 -0.83 -2.08
CA VAL A 691 -2.03 0.59 -2.20
C VAL A 691 -1.50 1.12 -3.51
N GLY A 692 -2.42 1.69 -4.29
CA GLY A 692 -2.13 2.40 -5.54
C GLY A 692 -1.56 3.80 -5.29
N HIS A 693 -1.93 4.75 -6.15
CA HIS A 693 -1.37 6.12 -6.10
C HIS A 693 -1.65 6.87 -4.79
N ASP A 694 -2.85 6.69 -4.21
CA ASP A 694 -3.24 7.32 -2.95
C ASP A 694 -2.64 6.61 -1.72
N CYS A 695 -1.33 6.78 -1.53
CA CYS A 695 -0.66 6.40 -0.30
C CYS A 695 -0.80 7.47 0.81
N TRP A 696 -1.23 8.67 0.46
CA TRP A 696 -1.27 9.82 1.37
C TRP A 696 -2.44 9.77 2.35
N THR A 697 -3.56 9.17 1.97
CA THR A 697 -4.68 8.96 2.89
C THR A 697 -4.24 8.14 4.10
N LEU A 698 -3.50 7.05 3.87
CA LEU A 698 -2.95 6.23 4.96
C LEU A 698 -1.86 6.97 5.73
N ALA A 699 -0.88 7.53 5.03
CA ALA A 699 0.25 8.21 5.67
C ALA A 699 -0.17 9.38 6.57
N TYR A 700 -1.11 10.22 6.14
CA TYR A 700 -1.57 11.36 6.95
C TYR A 700 -2.66 10.99 7.96
N SER A 701 -3.27 9.80 7.87
CA SER A 701 -4.22 9.33 8.89
C SER A 701 -3.52 8.94 10.19
N GLY A 702 -2.28 8.44 10.12
CA GLY A 702 -1.46 8.06 11.28
C GLY A 702 -1.15 9.25 12.20
N GLU A 703 -1.15 9.01 13.51
CA GLU A 703 -0.69 10.01 14.50
C GLU A 703 0.82 9.94 14.73
N ASP A 704 1.43 8.78 14.49
CA ASP A 704 2.87 8.50 14.58
C ASP A 704 3.72 9.45 13.72
N LEU A 705 3.26 9.76 12.50
CA LEU A 705 3.94 10.71 11.61
C LEU A 705 4.07 12.09 12.24
N PHE A 706 2.97 12.63 12.80
CA PHE A 706 2.97 13.96 13.41
C PHE A 706 3.71 13.98 14.76
N GLN A 707 3.64 12.90 15.53
CA GLN A 707 4.43 12.75 16.78
C GLN A 707 5.92 12.64 16.50
N TRP A 708 6.31 11.98 15.42
CA TRP A 708 7.70 11.99 14.94
C TRP A 708 8.10 13.38 14.47
N LEU A 709 7.24 14.07 13.72
CA LEU A 709 7.53 15.40 13.20
C LEU A 709 7.74 16.43 14.31
N LEU A 710 6.96 16.35 15.39
CA LEU A 710 7.11 17.20 16.59
C LEU A 710 8.49 17.06 17.26
N LYS A 711 9.15 15.91 17.09
CA LYS A 711 10.49 15.65 17.64
C LYS A 711 11.60 16.17 16.74
N GLN A 712 11.30 16.48 15.47
CA GLN A 712 12.31 16.92 14.53
C GLN A 712 12.66 18.39 14.76
N ARG A 713 13.95 18.68 14.72
CA ARG A 713 14.50 20.02 14.70
C ARG A 713 15.65 20.06 13.71
N ARG A 714 15.75 21.16 12.99
CA ARG A 714 16.91 21.46 12.15
C ARG A 714 18.15 21.44 13.04
N ASN A 715 19.07 20.51 12.79
CA ASN A 715 20.37 20.51 13.45
C ASN A 715 21.22 21.64 12.83
N PRO A 716 21.65 22.63 13.63
CA PRO A 716 22.45 23.76 13.14
C PRO A 716 23.87 23.37 12.70
#